data_AF-A0A1G5CV19-F1
#
_entry.id   AF-A0A1G5CV19-F1
#
_cell.length_a   1.000
_cell.length_b   1.000
_cell.length_c   1.000
_cell.angle_alpha   90.00
_cell.angle_beta   90.00
_cell.angle_gamma   90.00
#
_symmetry.space_group_name_H-M   'P 1'
#
loop_
_entity.id
_entity.type
_entity.pdbx_description
1 polymer ?
#
loop_
_entity_poly.entity_id
_entity_poly.type
_entity_poly.pdbx_seq_one_letter_code
_entity_poly.pdbx_strand_id
1 'polypeptide(L)'
;MLRLTEVENGRIRGVAGSDPRVTVFKGVPYAAPPVGKNRWKAPNPCNDWNGIYEANSFAPIPYQDTPGLGTDIYCREWHVDPEIPMSEDCLYLNIWTPAKSKDEKLPVLVWYYGGSFQWGYTAEMELDGEALAKRGIVVVSVAYRLGCFGNLAHKELTEESPDAPGNFSLLDQKAGLHWVYRNIAAFGGNPDNIKIAGQSAGGASVMNQLVCEDNKDIIKGAVILSGIISLDKPDDQLFVPKTLSSAEELGEKFIESLGACGIEEARSLSSKKILEGYNKYLLNNPMMVPIIDGVFCKEKPLDAFVNGKYPDVPVLAGNTVDEFIEDNINMVEKSVKEALKGAKKSKPDGDFFYYRFCPDIPGDGAGDEAYPGCFHSVDLWFFFETLGKSHRAYEGRHYDLAAQMCDYFANFVKTGNPNGTGKGGKELPNWGTYTSENPNEMEFTSRGAVPKKEGGIRQNTRRQGINPYLPNWEYIPDGEPYVFGDRVYVYGSHDIYGGETFCLGDYVCWSAPVDDLGNWKYEGVIFKKTQDPLNPDGHMCLYAPDVTVGPDGRYYLYYVLDKVSVVSVAVSDRPAGPYEFYGYVHYEDGVKLGDKAGDEPQFDPGVMTEGDEVYMYTGFCGQGDKSRSGAMFTVLDKDMLTVKKAPKIIAPGSEYSKGTSFEGHAFFEASSIRKRGDIYYFVYSSEVMHELCYATSKSPEGPFEYGGVIVSNCDMHIDTYKKADEPTAYGANNHGSIVEIGDDWYIFYHRHTNGTWFSRQGCAEKISFAQDGSIPQVEITSCGLNGGPLSDKGEYPAYIACNIFTKEHKMYVDPGAPRVVQVGGDESYGESYIKDIVDGTTIGFKYFDFEKLTGLRIKTRAYFNGDFEILTDLDGEPLGKIHAIGSNIWTADECRFDAVSGTHALYLRYTGTGNSSLLSIEFLHD
;
A
#
# COMPACT_ATOMS: atom_id res chain seq x y z
N MET A 1 19.89 -36.19 -15.38
CA MET A 1 18.55 -35.68 -15.01
C MET A 1 17.69 -36.88 -14.70
N LEU A 2 17.09 -36.92 -13.51
CA LEU A 2 16.15 -37.98 -13.13
C LEU A 2 14.88 -37.86 -13.97
N ARG A 3 14.72 -38.68 -15.01
CA ARG A 3 13.50 -38.71 -15.85
C ARG A 3 12.61 -39.92 -15.56
N LEU A 4 13.21 -40.99 -15.04
CA LEU A 4 12.55 -42.20 -14.59
C LEU A 4 13.04 -42.44 -13.16
N THR A 5 12.11 -42.65 -12.23
CA THR A 5 12.41 -42.94 -10.84
C THR A 5 11.51 -44.04 -10.29
N GLU A 6 11.85 -44.58 -9.12
CA GLU A 6 11.15 -45.66 -8.44
C GLU A 6 10.71 -45.18 -7.06
N VAL A 7 9.39 -45.19 -6.84
CA VAL A 7 8.73 -44.87 -5.57
C VAL A 7 8.13 -46.14 -4.98
N GLU A 8 7.58 -46.06 -3.76
CA GLU A 8 7.03 -47.23 -3.06
C GLU A 8 5.98 -48.02 -3.86
N ASN A 9 5.20 -47.32 -4.70
CA ASN A 9 4.11 -47.92 -5.50
C ASN A 9 4.51 -48.36 -6.92
N GLY A 10 5.73 -48.05 -7.37
CA GLY A 10 6.20 -48.41 -8.71
C GLY A 10 7.07 -47.36 -9.40
N ARG A 11 7.33 -47.55 -10.69
CA ARG A 11 8.19 -46.64 -11.49
C ARG A 11 7.37 -45.48 -12.07
N ILE A 12 7.94 -44.29 -12.05
CA ILE A 12 7.32 -43.05 -12.57
C ILE A 12 8.25 -42.37 -13.55
N ARG A 13 7.69 -41.93 -14.69
CA ARG A 13 8.40 -41.08 -15.67
C ARG A 13 7.84 -39.66 -15.66
N GLY A 14 8.74 -38.68 -15.57
CA GLY A 14 8.42 -37.26 -15.73
C GLY A 14 8.91 -36.71 -17.07
N VAL A 15 8.67 -35.44 -17.32
CA VAL A 15 9.06 -34.72 -18.54
C VAL A 15 10.07 -33.62 -18.24
N ALA A 16 10.71 -33.09 -19.28
CA ALA A 16 11.49 -31.87 -19.14
C ALA A 16 10.56 -30.68 -18.83
N GLY A 17 11.01 -29.78 -17.95
CA GLY A 17 10.37 -28.47 -17.77
C GLY A 17 10.61 -27.55 -18.97
N SER A 18 10.23 -26.27 -18.84
CA SER A 18 10.58 -25.25 -19.84
C SER A 18 12.10 -25.07 -19.93
N ASP A 19 12.80 -25.25 -18.80
CA ASP A 19 14.23 -25.46 -18.71
C ASP A 19 14.52 -26.98 -18.75
N PRO A 20 15.27 -27.49 -19.73
CA PRO A 20 15.58 -28.91 -19.82
C PRO A 20 16.41 -29.44 -18.63
N ARG A 21 16.96 -28.55 -17.79
CA ARG A 21 17.67 -28.90 -16.56
C ARG A 21 16.75 -29.14 -15.35
N VAL A 22 15.44 -28.99 -15.51
CA VAL A 22 14.44 -29.37 -14.52
C VAL A 22 13.64 -30.56 -15.05
N THR A 23 13.35 -31.55 -14.20
CA THR A 23 12.33 -32.58 -14.47
C THR A 23 11.06 -32.18 -13.74
N VAL A 24 9.92 -32.27 -14.44
CA VAL A 24 8.60 -32.09 -13.86
C VAL A 24 7.85 -33.42 -13.92
N PHE A 25 7.35 -33.86 -12.77
CA PHE A 25 6.44 -34.99 -12.62
C PHE A 25 5.08 -34.43 -12.25
N LYS A 26 4.10 -34.52 -13.14
CA LYS A 26 2.75 -33.97 -12.93
C LYS A 26 1.75 -35.10 -12.73
N GLY A 27 0.82 -34.92 -11.80
CA GLY A 27 -0.27 -35.88 -11.55
C GLY A 27 0.22 -37.20 -10.96
N VAL A 28 1.14 -37.17 -9.99
CA VAL A 28 1.60 -38.37 -9.27
C VAL A 28 0.59 -38.72 -8.17
N PRO A 29 -0.03 -39.92 -8.19
CA PRO A 29 -1.00 -40.29 -7.16
C PRO A 29 -0.30 -40.53 -5.83
N TYR A 30 -0.76 -39.88 -4.77
CA TYR A 30 -0.24 -40.09 -3.41
C TYR A 30 -1.22 -40.85 -2.50
N ALA A 31 -2.49 -40.95 -2.92
CA ALA A 31 -3.54 -41.68 -2.23
C ALA A 31 -4.49 -42.33 -3.23
N ALA A 32 -5.28 -43.32 -2.78
CA ALA A 32 -6.34 -43.90 -3.59
C ALA A 32 -7.47 -42.88 -3.84
N PRO A 33 -8.18 -42.95 -4.98
CA PRO A 33 -9.26 -42.04 -5.30
C PRO A 33 -10.34 -42.01 -4.19
N PRO A 34 -10.72 -40.82 -3.67
CA PRO A 34 -11.72 -40.67 -2.62
C PRO A 34 -13.16 -40.69 -3.18
N VAL A 35 -13.43 -41.64 -4.09
CA VAL A 35 -14.70 -41.76 -4.82
C VAL A 35 -15.60 -42.86 -4.23
N GLY A 36 -16.91 -42.74 -4.47
CA GLY A 36 -17.89 -43.75 -4.06
C GLY A 36 -17.82 -44.06 -2.56
N LYS A 37 -17.51 -45.31 -2.18
CA LYS A 37 -17.39 -45.71 -0.77
C LYS A 37 -16.25 -45.02 0.00
N ASN A 38 -15.29 -44.41 -0.71
CA ASN A 38 -14.19 -43.65 -0.12
C ASN A 38 -14.51 -42.15 0.01
N ARG A 39 -15.65 -41.70 -0.52
CA ARG A 39 -16.13 -40.32 -0.32
C ARG A 39 -16.36 -40.09 1.16
N TRP A 40 -15.85 -38.96 1.67
CA TRP A 40 -15.86 -38.60 3.10
C TRP A 40 -15.22 -39.66 3.99
N LYS A 41 -14.02 -40.12 3.61
CA LYS A 41 -13.12 -40.91 4.45
C LYS A 41 -11.72 -40.32 4.43
N ALA A 42 -10.92 -40.68 5.44
CA ALA A 42 -9.48 -40.46 5.40
C ALA A 42 -8.86 -41.06 4.11
N PRO A 43 -7.85 -40.42 3.52
CA PRO A 43 -7.19 -40.92 2.31
C PRO A 43 -6.58 -42.30 2.57
N ASN A 44 -6.89 -43.25 1.68
CA ASN A 44 -6.30 -44.59 1.72
C ASN A 44 -5.00 -44.64 0.91
N PRO A 45 -4.07 -45.56 1.21
CA PRO A 45 -2.87 -45.76 0.40
C PRO A 45 -3.21 -45.98 -1.08
N CYS A 46 -2.41 -45.38 -1.97
CA CYS A 46 -2.51 -45.63 -3.41
C CYS A 46 -2.21 -47.11 -3.72
N ASN A 47 -2.88 -47.66 -4.73
CA ASN A 47 -2.54 -48.99 -5.25
C ASN A 47 -1.21 -48.94 -5.99
N ASP A 48 -0.48 -50.06 -5.96
CA ASP A 48 0.70 -50.25 -6.79
C ASP A 48 0.30 -50.36 -8.27
N TRP A 49 1.15 -49.87 -9.16
CA TRP A 49 0.96 -49.99 -10.60
C TRP A 49 2.04 -50.83 -11.27
N ASN A 50 1.63 -51.65 -12.24
CA ASN A 50 2.54 -52.39 -13.08
C ASN A 50 3.10 -51.49 -14.20
N GLY A 51 4.39 -51.63 -14.51
CA GLY A 51 5.01 -50.90 -15.62
C GLY A 51 5.62 -49.57 -15.21
N ILE A 52 5.28 -48.49 -15.93
CA ILE A 52 5.76 -47.12 -15.72
C ILE A 52 4.53 -46.21 -15.73
N TYR A 53 4.34 -45.42 -14.68
CA TYR A 53 3.33 -44.37 -14.63
C TYR A 53 3.85 -43.10 -15.30
N GLU A 54 3.12 -42.59 -16.28
CA GLU A 54 3.51 -41.39 -17.04
C GLU A 54 2.98 -40.13 -16.36
N ALA A 55 3.83 -39.48 -15.55
CA ALA A 55 3.52 -38.26 -14.82
C ALA A 55 3.86 -37.01 -15.66
N ASN A 56 3.18 -36.85 -16.80
CA ASN A 56 3.50 -35.80 -17.79
C ASN A 56 2.45 -34.69 -17.90
N SER A 57 1.30 -34.83 -17.25
CA SER A 57 0.17 -33.90 -17.29
C SER A 57 -0.42 -33.71 -15.90
N PHE A 58 -0.99 -32.54 -15.62
CA PHE A 58 -1.70 -32.34 -14.36
C PHE A 58 -2.91 -33.29 -14.31
N ALA A 59 -3.17 -33.85 -13.13
CA ALA A 59 -4.37 -34.64 -12.86
C ALA A 59 -5.60 -33.72 -12.73
N PRO A 60 -6.83 -34.26 -12.79
CA PRO A 60 -8.03 -33.48 -12.58
C PRO A 60 -8.01 -32.68 -11.27
N ILE A 61 -8.52 -31.45 -11.30
CA ILE A 61 -8.65 -30.61 -10.10
C ILE A 61 -9.76 -31.15 -9.18
N PRO A 62 -9.69 -30.88 -7.87
CA PRO A 62 -10.75 -31.23 -6.94
C PRO A 62 -12.08 -30.58 -7.34
N TYR A 63 -13.19 -31.24 -7.05
CA TYR A 63 -14.53 -30.65 -7.24
C TYR A 63 -14.68 -29.31 -6.51
N GLN A 64 -15.05 -28.29 -7.28
CA GLN A 64 -15.25 -26.89 -6.86
C GLN A 64 -16.06 -26.17 -7.94
N ASP A 65 -16.40 -24.89 -7.75
CA ASP A 65 -16.94 -24.08 -8.85
C ASP A 65 -15.95 -24.00 -10.01
N THR A 66 -16.44 -23.96 -11.24
CA THR A 66 -15.58 -23.87 -12.42
C THR A 66 -14.70 -22.62 -12.33
N PRO A 67 -13.36 -22.77 -12.21
CA PRO A 67 -12.47 -21.63 -12.16
C PRO A 67 -12.55 -20.80 -13.44
N GLY A 68 -12.25 -19.50 -13.37
CA GLY A 68 -12.31 -18.62 -14.55
C GLY A 68 -13.69 -18.08 -14.92
N LEU A 69 -14.75 -18.52 -14.23
CA LEU A 69 -16.10 -18.02 -14.45
C LEU A 69 -16.46 -16.96 -13.40
N GLY A 70 -16.47 -15.69 -13.79
CA GLY A 70 -16.85 -14.59 -12.90
C GLY A 70 -16.26 -13.26 -13.35
N THR A 71 -16.58 -12.19 -12.62
CA THR A 71 -16.03 -10.86 -12.87
C THR A 71 -15.03 -10.42 -11.79
N ASP A 72 -14.95 -11.12 -10.65
CA ASP A 72 -13.98 -10.77 -9.61
C ASP A 72 -12.53 -11.01 -10.06
N ILE A 73 -11.60 -10.38 -9.34
CA ILE A 73 -10.17 -10.43 -9.62
C ILE A 73 -9.61 -11.86 -9.65
N TYR A 74 -10.09 -12.75 -8.79
CA TYR A 74 -9.57 -14.10 -8.62
C TYR A 74 -9.95 -15.01 -9.78
N CYS A 75 -11.12 -14.79 -10.37
CA CYS A 75 -11.54 -15.47 -11.59
C CYS A 75 -10.61 -15.16 -12.78
N ARG A 76 -10.09 -13.94 -12.87
CA ARG A 76 -9.25 -13.49 -14.00
C ARG A 76 -7.76 -13.75 -13.78
N GLU A 77 -7.30 -13.66 -12.53
CA GLU A 77 -5.88 -13.65 -12.22
C GLU A 77 -5.21 -15.02 -12.41
N TRP A 78 -5.80 -16.11 -11.90
CA TRP A 78 -5.07 -17.38 -11.71
C TRP A 78 -5.35 -18.46 -12.76
N HIS A 79 -6.30 -18.21 -13.67
CA HIS A 79 -6.88 -19.25 -14.52
C HIS A 79 -6.50 -19.15 -16.00
N VAL A 80 -6.04 -20.27 -16.60
CA VAL A 80 -5.65 -20.35 -18.03
C VAL A 80 -6.65 -21.12 -18.88
N ASP A 81 -7.27 -22.15 -18.32
CA ASP A 81 -7.90 -23.22 -19.10
C ASP A 81 -9.37 -23.43 -18.69
N PRO A 82 -10.33 -22.85 -19.44
CA PRO A 82 -11.74 -22.94 -19.13
C PRO A 82 -12.29 -24.38 -19.16
N GLU A 83 -11.55 -25.32 -19.74
CA GLU A 83 -11.94 -26.73 -19.86
C GLU A 83 -11.13 -27.64 -18.92
N ILE A 84 -10.54 -27.09 -17.85
CA ILE A 84 -9.72 -27.86 -16.91
C ILE A 84 -10.51 -29.06 -16.32
N PRO A 85 -10.00 -30.32 -16.42
CA PRO A 85 -10.74 -31.47 -15.93
C PRO A 85 -10.95 -31.43 -14.42
N MET A 86 -12.16 -31.74 -13.97
CA MET A 86 -12.55 -31.74 -12.55
C MET A 86 -13.07 -33.12 -12.14
N SER A 87 -12.62 -33.63 -10.98
CA SER A 87 -12.98 -34.96 -10.48
C SER A 87 -12.85 -35.05 -8.96
N GLU A 88 -13.53 -36.02 -8.34
CA GLU A 88 -13.22 -36.43 -6.96
C GLU A 88 -11.94 -37.27 -6.90
N ASP A 89 -11.58 -37.93 -8.01
CA ASP A 89 -10.26 -38.52 -8.18
C ASP A 89 -9.24 -37.39 -8.44
N CYS A 90 -8.82 -36.73 -7.36
CA CYS A 90 -7.98 -35.53 -7.38
C CYS A 90 -6.79 -35.58 -6.40
N LEU A 91 -6.53 -36.72 -5.74
CA LEU A 91 -5.45 -36.85 -4.73
C LEU A 91 -4.09 -37.13 -5.38
N TYR A 92 -3.60 -36.12 -6.08
CA TYR A 92 -2.33 -36.13 -6.80
C TYR A 92 -1.40 -35.01 -6.32
N LEU A 93 -0.11 -35.16 -6.59
CA LEU A 93 0.89 -34.13 -6.38
C LEU A 93 1.76 -33.94 -7.63
N ASN A 94 2.46 -32.82 -7.67
CA ASN A 94 3.40 -32.50 -8.74
C ASN A 94 4.77 -32.20 -8.15
N ILE A 95 5.84 -32.55 -8.86
CA ILE A 95 7.22 -32.43 -8.38
C ILE A 95 8.07 -31.75 -9.47
N TRP A 96 8.76 -30.68 -9.11
CA TRP A 96 9.82 -30.06 -9.90
C TRP A 96 11.15 -30.35 -9.23
N THR A 97 12.07 -31.00 -9.95
CA THR A 97 13.40 -31.35 -9.42
C THR A 97 14.51 -30.96 -10.39
N PRO A 98 15.56 -30.24 -9.93
CA PRO A 98 16.76 -30.00 -10.70
C PRO A 98 17.78 -31.15 -10.58
N ALA A 99 17.47 -32.19 -9.78
CA ALA A 99 18.41 -33.25 -9.47
C ALA A 99 18.78 -34.09 -10.69
N LYS A 100 20.08 -34.37 -10.80
CA LYS A 100 20.67 -35.24 -11.81
C LYS A 100 20.72 -36.68 -11.32
N SER A 101 20.83 -36.92 -10.02
CA SER A 101 20.75 -38.23 -9.36
C SER A 101 19.93 -38.20 -8.06
N LYS A 102 19.54 -39.37 -7.56
CA LYS A 102 18.77 -39.52 -6.32
C LYS A 102 19.56 -39.21 -5.04
N ASP A 103 20.89 -39.14 -5.14
CA ASP A 103 21.78 -39.02 -3.98
C ASP A 103 22.12 -37.54 -3.63
N GLU A 104 21.57 -36.57 -4.36
CA GLU A 104 21.91 -35.14 -4.18
C GLU A 104 21.35 -34.51 -2.90
N LYS A 105 20.31 -35.10 -2.29
CA LYS A 105 19.70 -34.66 -1.01
C LYS A 105 19.39 -33.16 -0.99
N LEU A 106 18.68 -32.68 -2.01
CA LEU A 106 18.26 -31.29 -2.13
C LEU A 106 17.15 -30.94 -1.12
N PRO A 107 17.13 -29.73 -0.56
CA PRO A 107 16.04 -29.27 0.31
C PRO A 107 14.68 -29.34 -0.39
N VAL A 108 13.62 -29.63 0.36
CA VAL A 108 12.28 -29.89 -0.21
C VAL A 108 11.28 -28.85 0.29
N LEU A 109 10.56 -28.25 -0.64
CA LEU A 109 9.38 -27.42 -0.39
C LEU A 109 8.11 -28.22 -0.68
N VAL A 110 7.19 -28.30 0.28
CA VAL A 110 5.84 -28.83 0.09
C VAL A 110 4.84 -27.67 0.18
N TRP A 111 4.10 -27.45 -0.90
CA TRP A 111 3.19 -26.33 -1.10
C TRP A 111 1.72 -26.74 -0.98
N TYR A 112 0.95 -25.95 -0.25
CA TYR A 112 -0.52 -26.01 -0.15
C TYR A 112 -1.12 -24.72 -0.72
N TYR A 113 -1.98 -24.83 -1.74
CA TYR A 113 -2.66 -23.68 -2.37
C TYR A 113 -3.77 -23.11 -1.47
N GLY A 114 -4.19 -21.87 -1.77
CA GLY A 114 -5.22 -21.10 -1.08
C GLY A 114 -6.65 -21.38 -1.58
N GLY A 115 -7.56 -20.40 -1.43
CA GLY A 115 -8.94 -20.49 -1.93
C GLY A 115 -10.02 -20.84 -0.90
N SER A 116 -9.88 -20.36 0.36
CA SER A 116 -10.90 -20.50 1.42
C SER A 116 -11.34 -21.95 1.73
N PHE A 117 -10.52 -22.94 1.39
CA PHE A 117 -10.86 -24.37 1.40
C PHE A 117 -12.06 -24.75 0.50
N GLN A 118 -12.53 -23.84 -0.38
CA GLN A 118 -13.62 -24.08 -1.32
C GLN A 118 -13.13 -24.19 -2.76
N TRP A 119 -12.10 -23.41 -3.08
CA TRP A 119 -11.50 -23.29 -4.40
C TRP A 119 -9.99 -23.53 -4.32
N GLY A 120 -9.37 -23.63 -5.48
CA GLY A 120 -7.93 -23.68 -5.67
C GLY A 120 -7.43 -25.02 -6.21
N TYR A 121 -6.26 -24.99 -6.87
CA TYR A 121 -5.67 -26.19 -7.47
C TYR A 121 -4.18 -26.03 -7.80
N THR A 122 -3.44 -27.14 -7.84
CA THR A 122 -1.98 -27.14 -8.07
C THR A 122 -1.51 -26.71 -9.47
N ALA A 123 -2.43 -26.45 -10.40
CA ALA A 123 -2.12 -26.05 -11.78
C ALA A 123 -2.38 -24.57 -12.05
N GLU A 124 -2.67 -23.77 -11.02
CA GLU A 124 -2.72 -22.31 -11.08
C GLU A 124 -1.41 -21.74 -11.66
N MET A 125 -1.53 -20.65 -12.43
CA MET A 125 -0.44 -20.11 -13.25
C MET A 125 0.78 -19.68 -12.45
N GLU A 126 0.49 -19.03 -11.33
CA GLU A 126 1.44 -18.42 -10.43
C GLU A 126 2.21 -19.47 -9.64
N LEU A 127 1.68 -20.69 -9.48
CA LEU A 127 2.25 -21.76 -8.66
C LEU A 127 3.27 -22.67 -9.38
N ASP A 128 3.80 -22.25 -10.53
CA ASP A 128 4.82 -23.04 -11.24
C ASP A 128 6.15 -23.06 -10.48
N GLY A 129 6.48 -24.19 -9.87
CA GLY A 129 7.68 -24.40 -9.06
C GLY A 129 9.00 -24.41 -9.83
N GLU A 130 9.02 -24.24 -11.15
CA GLU A 130 10.24 -24.36 -11.95
C GLU A 130 11.33 -23.33 -11.60
N ALA A 131 10.95 -22.07 -11.32
CA ALA A 131 11.93 -21.04 -10.96
C ALA A 131 12.58 -21.30 -9.60
N LEU A 132 11.81 -21.78 -8.63
CA LEU A 132 12.30 -22.24 -7.34
C LEU A 132 13.20 -23.48 -7.50
N ALA A 133 12.80 -24.45 -8.32
CA ALA A 133 13.61 -25.64 -8.59
C ALA A 133 14.98 -25.30 -9.19
N LYS A 134 15.04 -24.31 -10.10
CA LYS A 134 16.31 -23.81 -10.67
C LYS A 134 17.26 -23.23 -9.63
N ARG A 135 16.77 -22.87 -8.44
CA ARG A 135 17.58 -22.42 -7.31
C ARG A 135 18.11 -23.56 -6.44
N GLY A 136 17.94 -24.82 -6.86
CA GLY A 136 18.55 -25.98 -6.21
C GLY A 136 17.71 -26.57 -5.08
N ILE A 137 16.39 -26.46 -5.16
CA ILE A 137 15.44 -27.12 -4.26
C ILE A 137 14.49 -28.03 -5.03
N VAL A 138 13.87 -28.99 -4.36
CA VAL A 138 12.77 -29.78 -4.92
C VAL A 138 11.46 -29.15 -4.48
N VAL A 139 10.57 -28.85 -5.42
CA VAL A 139 9.26 -28.25 -5.14
C VAL A 139 8.20 -29.32 -5.33
N VAL A 140 7.29 -29.45 -4.37
CA VAL A 140 6.14 -30.35 -4.42
C VAL A 140 4.87 -29.56 -4.16
N SER A 141 3.88 -29.64 -5.04
CA SER A 141 2.53 -29.09 -4.82
C SER A 141 1.55 -30.22 -4.55
N VAL A 142 0.77 -30.14 -3.47
CA VAL A 142 -0.16 -31.23 -3.06
C VAL A 142 -1.61 -30.81 -3.30
N ALA A 143 -2.35 -31.59 -4.10
CA ALA A 143 -3.80 -31.45 -4.25
C ALA A 143 -4.55 -32.08 -3.09
N TYR A 144 -5.62 -31.42 -2.63
CA TYR A 144 -6.45 -31.87 -1.51
C TYR A 144 -7.94 -31.55 -1.78
N ARG A 145 -8.85 -32.33 -1.18
CA ARG A 145 -10.31 -32.12 -1.36
C ARG A 145 -10.77 -30.78 -0.80
N LEU A 146 -11.81 -30.20 -1.39
CA LEU A 146 -12.35 -28.88 -1.06
C LEU A 146 -13.84 -28.96 -0.66
N GLY A 147 -14.34 -27.86 -0.08
CA GLY A 147 -15.75 -27.65 0.28
C GLY A 147 -16.38 -28.83 1.01
N CYS A 148 -17.60 -29.19 0.62
CA CYS A 148 -18.31 -30.34 1.20
C CYS A 148 -17.63 -31.69 0.91
N PHE A 149 -16.75 -31.81 -0.07
CA PHE A 149 -16.02 -33.06 -0.34
C PHE A 149 -14.85 -33.27 0.65
N GLY A 150 -14.22 -32.17 1.07
CA GLY A 150 -13.07 -32.18 1.98
C GLY A 150 -13.41 -31.93 3.45
N ASN A 151 -14.51 -31.24 3.74
CA ASN A 151 -14.76 -30.68 5.08
C ASN A 151 -16.15 -31.00 5.66
N LEU A 152 -16.89 -31.95 5.06
CA LEU A 152 -18.14 -32.42 5.67
C LEU A 152 -17.85 -33.15 6.99
N ALA A 153 -18.62 -32.82 8.03
CA ALA A 153 -18.73 -33.59 9.27
C ALA A 153 -20.19 -34.06 9.43
N HIS A 154 -20.40 -35.28 9.92
CA HIS A 154 -21.75 -35.85 10.13
C HIS A 154 -21.67 -36.98 11.15
N LYS A 155 -22.70 -37.16 11.98
CA LYS A 155 -22.68 -38.17 13.06
C LYS A 155 -22.39 -39.59 12.55
N GLU A 156 -23.03 -40.00 11.45
CA GLU A 156 -22.73 -41.29 10.81
C GLU A 156 -21.27 -41.44 10.34
N LEU A 157 -20.59 -40.35 9.95
CA LEU A 157 -19.16 -40.39 9.61
C LEU A 157 -18.30 -40.57 10.86
N THR A 158 -18.64 -39.87 11.94
CA THR A 158 -17.99 -40.01 13.25
C THR A 158 -18.16 -41.42 13.81
N GLU A 159 -19.35 -42.01 13.69
CA GLU A 159 -19.62 -43.40 14.07
C GLU A 159 -18.85 -44.41 13.21
N GLU A 160 -18.77 -44.18 11.90
CA GLU A 160 -18.03 -45.03 10.96
C GLU A 160 -16.52 -44.96 11.17
N SER A 161 -15.98 -43.80 11.55
CA SER A 161 -14.54 -43.54 11.69
C SER A 161 -14.23 -42.55 12.80
N PRO A 162 -14.26 -42.98 14.08
CA PRO A 162 -14.01 -42.11 15.23
C PRO A 162 -12.64 -41.42 15.23
N ASP A 163 -11.64 -42.04 14.59
CA ASP A 163 -10.27 -41.50 14.46
C ASP A 163 -10.12 -40.52 13.27
N ALA A 164 -11.16 -40.33 12.47
CA ALA A 164 -11.20 -39.38 11.36
C ALA A 164 -12.64 -38.89 11.07
N PRO A 165 -13.27 -38.18 12.03
CA PRO A 165 -14.68 -37.80 11.94
C PRO A 165 -14.97 -36.68 10.92
N GLY A 166 -13.92 -36.01 10.43
CA GLY A 166 -14.00 -34.91 9.46
C GLY A 166 -12.60 -34.50 8.98
N ASN A 167 -12.44 -33.23 8.59
CA ASN A 167 -11.15 -32.65 8.19
C ASN A 167 -10.42 -33.42 7.07
N PHE A 168 -11.16 -34.03 6.15
CA PHE A 168 -10.58 -34.86 5.10
C PHE A 168 -9.59 -34.10 4.19
N SER A 169 -9.81 -32.80 3.98
CA SER A 169 -8.87 -31.90 3.30
C SER A 169 -7.49 -31.84 4.00
N LEU A 170 -7.45 -31.70 5.33
CA LEU A 170 -6.22 -31.69 6.12
C LEU A 170 -5.57 -33.08 6.17
N LEU A 171 -6.39 -34.14 6.19
CA LEU A 171 -5.90 -35.51 6.13
C LEU A 171 -5.28 -35.84 4.76
N ASP A 172 -5.83 -35.30 3.67
CA ASP A 172 -5.27 -35.38 2.31
C ASP A 172 -3.89 -34.72 2.26
N GLN A 173 -3.78 -33.50 2.77
CA GLN A 173 -2.51 -32.78 2.88
C GLN A 173 -1.48 -33.56 3.70
N LYS A 174 -1.87 -34.10 4.85
CA LYS A 174 -1.01 -34.95 5.69
C LYS A 174 -0.57 -36.20 4.94
N ALA A 175 -1.46 -36.87 4.22
CA ALA A 175 -1.12 -38.04 3.41
C ALA A 175 -0.13 -37.68 2.29
N GLY A 176 -0.30 -36.53 1.64
CA GLY A 176 0.64 -36.00 0.65
C GLY A 176 2.01 -35.71 1.26
N LEU A 177 2.07 -35.03 2.42
CA LEU A 177 3.32 -34.78 3.16
C LEU A 177 4.03 -36.09 3.54
N HIS A 178 3.29 -37.07 4.04
CA HIS A 178 3.82 -38.37 4.43
C HIS A 178 4.31 -39.17 3.22
N TRP A 179 3.63 -39.08 2.08
CA TRP A 179 4.11 -39.65 0.82
C TRP A 179 5.43 -38.99 0.39
N VAL A 180 5.52 -37.66 0.48
CA VAL A 180 6.77 -36.93 0.18
C VAL A 180 7.89 -37.41 1.09
N TYR A 181 7.65 -37.48 2.40
CA TYR A 181 8.66 -37.96 3.36
C TYR A 181 9.21 -39.35 3.00
N ARG A 182 8.34 -40.29 2.57
CA ARG A 182 8.75 -41.64 2.18
C ARG A 182 9.44 -41.72 0.82
N ASN A 183 9.08 -40.85 -0.13
CA ASN A 183 9.43 -41.05 -1.55
C ASN A 183 10.37 -39.98 -2.14
N ILE A 184 10.52 -38.80 -1.52
CA ILE A 184 11.19 -37.66 -2.16
C ILE A 184 12.68 -37.89 -2.44
N ALA A 185 13.33 -38.80 -1.70
CA ALA A 185 14.69 -39.24 -1.97
C ALA A 185 14.86 -39.80 -3.39
N ALA A 186 13.84 -40.47 -3.93
CA ALA A 186 13.85 -40.98 -5.30
C ALA A 186 13.94 -39.85 -6.35
N PHE A 187 13.56 -38.62 -5.99
CA PHE A 187 13.59 -37.42 -6.83
C PHE A 187 14.81 -36.54 -6.52
N GLY A 188 15.75 -37.04 -5.71
CA GLY A 188 16.95 -36.31 -5.28
C GLY A 188 16.71 -35.33 -4.12
N GLY A 189 15.51 -35.33 -3.53
CA GLY A 189 15.19 -34.51 -2.36
C GLY A 189 15.67 -35.13 -1.04
N ASN A 190 15.79 -34.31 -0.01
CA ASN A 190 16.18 -34.72 1.33
C ASN A 190 14.93 -34.83 2.24
N PRO A 191 14.52 -36.04 2.65
CA PRO A 191 13.38 -36.22 3.56
C PRO A 191 13.63 -35.61 4.95
N ASP A 192 14.90 -35.42 5.35
CA ASP A 192 15.27 -34.80 6.63
C ASP A 192 15.29 -33.27 6.56
N ASN A 193 14.93 -32.68 5.41
CA ASN A 193 14.94 -31.23 5.20
C ASN A 193 13.71 -30.76 4.41
N ILE A 194 12.52 -31.01 4.95
CA ILE A 194 11.23 -30.61 4.36
C ILE A 194 10.72 -29.33 5.03
N LYS A 195 10.44 -28.31 4.20
CA LYS A 195 9.69 -27.10 4.60
C LYS A 195 8.30 -27.16 3.99
N ILE A 196 7.31 -26.73 4.76
CA ILE A 196 5.94 -26.55 4.27
C ILE A 196 5.66 -25.08 4.03
N ALA A 197 4.86 -24.78 3.01
CA ALA A 197 4.45 -23.42 2.69
C ALA A 197 3.04 -23.38 2.12
N GLY A 198 2.37 -22.25 2.28
CA GLY A 198 1.07 -22.03 1.67
C GLY A 198 0.58 -20.60 1.86
N GLN A 199 -0.44 -20.25 1.07
CA GLN A 199 -1.03 -18.92 1.03
C GLN A 199 -2.52 -18.96 1.41
N SER A 200 -3.01 -17.95 2.13
CA SER A 200 -4.43 -17.87 2.56
C SER A 200 -4.87 -19.13 3.31
N ALA A 201 -5.91 -19.83 2.86
CA ALA A 201 -6.31 -21.15 3.37
C ALA A 201 -5.19 -22.21 3.32
N GLY A 202 -4.26 -22.12 2.36
CA GLY A 202 -3.03 -22.90 2.33
C GLY A 202 -2.05 -22.52 3.45
N GLY A 203 -2.01 -21.25 3.84
CA GLY A 203 -1.27 -20.80 5.03
C GLY A 203 -1.93 -21.27 6.33
N ALA A 204 -3.27 -21.26 6.40
CA ALA A 204 -4.01 -21.90 7.48
C ALA A 204 -3.78 -23.43 7.51
N SER A 205 -3.60 -24.06 6.34
CA SER A 205 -3.20 -25.46 6.21
C SER A 205 -1.80 -25.68 6.79
N VAL A 206 -0.84 -24.81 6.49
CA VAL A 206 0.50 -24.85 7.11
C VAL A 206 0.42 -24.80 8.63
N MET A 207 -0.38 -23.91 9.20
CA MET A 207 -0.59 -23.82 10.65
C MET A 207 -1.12 -25.13 11.22
N ASN A 208 -2.15 -25.72 10.61
CA ASN A 208 -2.72 -27.00 11.01
C ASN A 208 -1.70 -28.15 10.94
N GLN A 209 -0.93 -28.24 9.85
CA GLN A 209 0.08 -29.28 9.68
C GLN A 209 1.26 -29.10 10.65
N LEU A 210 1.63 -27.85 10.96
CA LEU A 210 2.74 -27.52 11.86
C LEU A 210 2.46 -27.90 13.32
N VAL A 211 1.21 -27.75 13.78
CA VAL A 211 0.79 -28.11 15.15
C VAL A 211 0.34 -29.57 15.28
N CYS A 212 0.29 -30.32 14.17
CA CYS A 212 -0.03 -31.74 14.18
C CYS A 212 1.17 -32.55 14.70
N GLU A 213 1.00 -33.21 15.86
CA GLU A 213 2.06 -33.97 16.54
C GLU A 213 2.70 -35.04 15.65
N ASP A 214 1.93 -35.67 14.76
CA ASP A 214 2.41 -36.72 13.84
C ASP A 214 3.39 -36.19 12.79
N ASN A 215 3.45 -34.87 12.58
CA ASN A 215 4.33 -34.23 11.61
C ASN A 215 5.61 -33.65 12.24
N LYS A 216 5.76 -33.73 13.57
CA LYS A 216 6.81 -33.00 14.30
C LYS A 216 8.24 -33.32 13.85
N ASP A 217 8.46 -34.58 13.47
CA ASP A 217 9.77 -35.08 13.06
C ASP A 217 10.02 -34.88 11.56
N ILE A 218 8.97 -34.55 10.78
CA ILE A 218 9.00 -34.35 9.33
C ILE A 218 9.27 -32.89 8.98
N ILE A 219 8.55 -31.95 9.61
CA ILE A 219 8.61 -30.52 9.27
C ILE A 219 9.87 -29.89 9.89
N LYS A 220 10.65 -29.17 9.06
CA LYS A 220 11.89 -28.47 9.45
C LYS A 220 11.84 -26.95 9.24
N GLY A 221 10.65 -26.42 8.92
CA GLY A 221 10.38 -24.99 8.78
C GLY A 221 9.04 -24.77 8.08
N ALA A 222 8.48 -23.59 8.29
CA ALA A 222 7.15 -23.24 7.78
C ALA A 222 7.12 -21.84 7.16
N VAL A 223 6.37 -21.68 6.07
CA VAL A 223 6.10 -20.39 5.43
C VAL A 223 4.60 -20.15 5.34
N ILE A 224 4.12 -19.06 5.94
CA ILE A 224 2.70 -18.73 6.06
C ILE A 224 2.44 -17.39 5.36
N LEU A 225 2.04 -17.43 4.09
CA LEU A 225 1.78 -16.22 3.30
C LEU A 225 0.31 -15.80 3.48
N SER A 226 0.05 -14.65 4.09
CA SER A 226 -1.30 -14.12 4.32
C SER A 226 -2.29 -15.14 4.92
N GLY A 227 -1.83 -16.07 5.76
CA GLY A 227 -2.63 -17.21 6.26
C GLY A 227 -2.96 -17.18 7.74
N ILE A 228 -2.40 -16.21 8.48
CA ILE A 228 -2.75 -15.94 9.88
C ILE A 228 -3.81 -14.83 9.85
N ILE A 229 -5.09 -15.22 9.79
CA ILE A 229 -6.21 -14.29 9.65
C ILE A 229 -7.09 -14.40 10.90
N SER A 230 -7.14 -13.33 11.69
CA SER A 230 -8.05 -13.16 12.82
C SER A 230 -8.73 -11.79 12.71
N LEU A 231 -10.06 -11.78 12.58
CA LEU A 231 -10.84 -10.54 12.54
C LEU A 231 -11.39 -10.26 13.95
N ASP A 232 -11.66 -9.01 14.31
CA ASP A 232 -12.03 -8.62 15.70
C ASP A 232 -13.52 -8.86 16.06
N LYS A 233 -14.32 -9.50 15.19
CA LYS A 233 -15.78 -9.67 15.36
C LYS A 233 -16.19 -11.04 15.94
N PRO A 234 -16.63 -11.15 17.20
CA PRO A 234 -16.63 -12.43 17.93
C PRO A 234 -17.64 -13.52 17.50
N ASP A 235 -18.72 -13.22 16.77
CA ASP A 235 -19.90 -14.12 16.82
C ASP A 235 -20.31 -14.88 15.55
N ASP A 236 -19.68 -14.71 14.38
CA ASP A 236 -20.07 -15.49 13.18
C ASP A 236 -19.00 -15.60 12.06
N GLN A 237 -17.73 -15.76 12.43
CA GLN A 237 -16.64 -15.64 11.45
C GLN A 237 -16.41 -16.89 10.58
N LEU A 238 -16.16 -16.59 9.31
CA LEU A 238 -15.70 -17.48 8.24
C LEU A 238 -14.39 -18.23 8.57
N PHE A 239 -13.54 -17.65 9.42
CA PHE A 239 -12.17 -18.11 9.69
C PHE A 239 -11.97 -18.71 11.09
N VAL A 240 -12.99 -18.71 11.95
CA VAL A 240 -12.92 -19.36 13.26
C VAL A 240 -13.37 -20.81 13.13
N PRO A 241 -12.51 -21.80 13.42
CA PRO A 241 -12.86 -23.21 13.32
C PRO A 241 -14.04 -23.55 14.24
N LYS A 242 -15.07 -24.19 13.69
CA LYS A 242 -16.22 -24.70 14.47
C LYS A 242 -15.83 -25.97 15.24
N THR A 243 -16.61 -26.32 16.26
CA THR A 243 -16.48 -27.62 16.94
C THR A 243 -17.10 -28.74 16.10
N LEU A 244 -16.66 -29.99 16.33
CA LEU A 244 -17.23 -31.16 15.65
C LEU A 244 -18.76 -31.21 15.73
N SER A 245 -19.33 -31.09 16.93
CA SER A 245 -20.80 -31.14 17.11
C SER A 245 -21.54 -30.09 16.29
N SER A 246 -21.02 -28.86 16.21
CA SER A 246 -21.64 -27.79 15.41
C SER A 246 -21.53 -28.06 13.91
N ALA A 247 -20.41 -28.63 13.48
CA ALA A 247 -20.19 -29.00 12.08
C ALA A 247 -21.05 -30.21 11.66
N GLU A 248 -21.27 -31.17 12.54
CA GLU A 248 -22.17 -32.30 12.32
C GLU A 248 -23.62 -31.85 12.11
N GLU A 249 -24.11 -30.88 12.90
CA GLU A 249 -25.45 -30.31 12.71
C GLU A 249 -25.61 -29.61 11.35
N LEU A 250 -24.55 -28.93 10.88
CA LEU A 250 -24.53 -28.31 9.55
C LEU A 250 -24.46 -29.38 8.44
N GLY A 251 -23.70 -30.45 8.66
CA GLY A 251 -23.61 -31.56 7.72
C GLY A 251 -24.91 -32.33 7.59
N GLU A 252 -25.62 -32.59 8.69
CA GLU A 252 -26.95 -33.21 8.69
C GLU A 252 -27.94 -32.39 7.84
N LYS A 253 -28.02 -31.08 8.09
CA LYS A 253 -28.88 -30.17 7.31
C LYS A 253 -28.50 -30.15 5.82
N PHE A 254 -27.22 -30.19 5.52
CA PHE A 254 -26.75 -30.25 4.13
C PHE A 254 -27.17 -31.55 3.45
N ILE A 255 -26.96 -32.71 4.09
CA ILE A 255 -27.35 -34.02 3.56
C ILE A 255 -28.87 -34.10 3.35
N GLU A 256 -29.66 -33.62 4.31
CA GLU A 256 -31.12 -33.49 4.17
C GLU A 256 -31.51 -32.60 2.98
N SER A 257 -30.79 -31.48 2.76
CA SER A 257 -31.06 -30.57 1.64
C SER A 257 -30.82 -31.18 0.26
N LEU A 258 -30.00 -32.24 0.17
CA LEU A 258 -29.78 -33.02 -1.05
C LEU A 258 -30.90 -34.04 -1.33
N GLY A 259 -31.82 -34.20 -0.36
CA GLY A 259 -32.88 -35.19 -0.36
C GLY A 259 -32.38 -36.61 -0.06
N ALA A 260 -31.26 -36.75 0.65
CA ALA A 260 -30.69 -38.04 1.05
C ALA A 260 -30.97 -38.32 2.54
N CYS A 261 -31.34 -39.56 2.86
CA CYS A 261 -31.51 -40.02 4.23
C CYS A 261 -30.21 -40.67 4.74
N GLY A 262 -29.24 -39.82 5.09
CA GLY A 262 -27.95 -40.24 5.65
C GLY A 262 -26.81 -40.35 4.63
N ILE A 263 -25.64 -40.76 5.11
CA ILE A 263 -24.37 -40.73 4.36
C ILE A 263 -24.33 -41.78 3.25
N GLU A 264 -24.91 -42.97 3.48
CA GLU A 264 -24.92 -44.03 2.47
C GLU A 264 -25.65 -43.59 1.20
N GLU A 265 -26.84 -43.01 1.34
CA GLU A 265 -27.60 -42.49 0.20
C GLU A 265 -26.90 -41.29 -0.45
N ALA A 266 -26.33 -40.38 0.36
CA ALA A 266 -25.60 -39.23 -0.16
C ALA A 266 -24.33 -39.62 -0.95
N ARG A 267 -23.62 -40.69 -0.56
CA ARG A 267 -22.48 -41.25 -1.33
C ARG A 267 -22.89 -41.79 -2.70
N SER A 268 -24.16 -42.15 -2.89
CA SER A 268 -24.68 -42.62 -4.19
C SER A 268 -24.98 -41.49 -5.19
N LEU A 269 -25.08 -40.24 -4.72
CA LEU A 269 -25.32 -39.08 -5.57
C LEU A 269 -24.10 -38.77 -6.45
N SER A 270 -24.35 -38.20 -7.64
CA SER A 270 -23.27 -37.70 -8.48
C SER A 270 -22.60 -36.50 -7.81
N SER A 271 -21.29 -36.36 -8.00
CA SER A 271 -20.50 -35.25 -7.46
C SER A 271 -21.04 -33.90 -7.95
N LYS A 272 -21.49 -33.83 -9.22
CA LYS A 272 -22.18 -32.65 -9.76
C LYS A 272 -23.44 -32.28 -8.96
N LYS A 273 -24.30 -33.25 -8.63
CA LYS A 273 -25.52 -32.99 -7.82
C LYS A 273 -25.16 -32.51 -6.42
N ILE A 274 -24.11 -33.07 -5.81
CA ILE A 274 -23.62 -32.66 -4.49
C ILE A 274 -23.10 -31.22 -4.54
N LEU A 275 -22.25 -30.90 -5.52
CA LEU A 275 -21.69 -29.55 -5.67
C LEU A 275 -22.79 -28.51 -5.93
N GLU A 276 -23.70 -28.75 -6.88
CA GLU A 276 -24.84 -27.85 -7.15
C GLU A 276 -25.72 -27.66 -5.91
N GLY A 277 -25.97 -28.74 -5.17
CA GLY A 277 -26.70 -28.68 -3.90
C GLY A 277 -25.95 -27.90 -2.83
N TYR A 278 -24.63 -28.05 -2.74
CA TYR A 278 -23.78 -27.32 -1.80
C TYR A 278 -23.75 -25.83 -2.10
N ASN A 279 -23.59 -25.44 -3.36
CA ASN A 279 -23.63 -24.04 -3.78
C ASN A 279 -24.97 -23.39 -3.42
N LYS A 280 -26.09 -24.12 -3.58
CA LYS A 280 -27.40 -23.65 -3.14
C LYS A 280 -27.51 -23.56 -1.61
N TYR A 281 -26.92 -24.50 -0.89
CA TYR A 281 -26.89 -24.52 0.58
C TYR A 281 -26.14 -23.32 1.15
N LEU A 282 -25.00 -22.94 0.54
CA LEU A 282 -24.16 -21.81 0.94
C LEU A 282 -24.86 -20.45 0.86
N LEU A 283 -25.93 -20.32 0.07
CA LEU A 283 -26.71 -19.07 0.00
C LEU A 283 -27.31 -18.66 1.37
N ASN A 284 -27.51 -19.61 2.28
CA ASN A 284 -28.13 -19.36 3.59
C ASN A 284 -27.37 -19.99 4.76
N ASN A 285 -26.19 -20.55 4.53
CA ASN A 285 -25.44 -21.31 5.54
C ASN A 285 -23.94 -21.07 5.39
N PRO A 286 -23.15 -21.20 6.47
CA PRO A 286 -21.70 -20.99 6.42
C PRO A 286 -20.97 -22.05 5.58
N MET A 287 -19.78 -21.67 5.10
CA MET A 287 -18.88 -22.57 4.38
C MET A 287 -18.40 -23.74 5.27
N MET A 288 -18.26 -24.92 4.66
CA MET A 288 -17.60 -26.07 5.29
C MET A 288 -16.08 -25.93 5.13
N VAL A 289 -15.42 -25.65 6.26
CA VAL A 289 -13.97 -25.45 6.41
C VAL A 289 -13.44 -26.38 7.50
N PRO A 290 -12.13 -26.51 7.72
CA PRO A 290 -11.60 -27.33 8.80
C PRO A 290 -12.14 -26.95 10.20
N ILE A 291 -12.28 -27.96 11.05
CA ILE A 291 -12.95 -27.90 12.35
C ILE A 291 -12.07 -28.40 13.49
N ILE A 292 -12.41 -28.03 14.73
CA ILE A 292 -11.85 -28.64 15.94
C ILE A 292 -12.55 -29.98 16.16
N ASP A 293 -11.94 -31.04 15.65
CA ASP A 293 -12.45 -32.42 15.71
C ASP A 293 -12.00 -33.19 16.95
N GLY A 294 -11.04 -32.66 17.72
CA GLY A 294 -10.47 -33.33 18.89
C GLY A 294 -9.49 -34.46 18.56
N VAL A 295 -9.26 -34.76 17.27
CA VAL A 295 -8.39 -35.84 16.80
C VAL A 295 -7.19 -35.27 16.03
N PHE A 296 -7.43 -34.72 14.84
CA PHE A 296 -6.40 -34.01 14.06
C PHE A 296 -6.20 -32.59 14.61
N CYS A 297 -7.29 -31.83 14.75
CA CYS A 297 -7.32 -30.48 15.29
C CYS A 297 -7.85 -30.53 16.74
N LYS A 298 -6.93 -30.58 17.71
CA LYS A 298 -7.28 -30.66 19.14
C LYS A 298 -7.67 -29.31 19.76
N GLU A 299 -7.16 -28.23 19.21
CA GLU A 299 -7.43 -26.85 19.61
C GLU A 299 -7.28 -25.93 18.38
N LYS A 300 -7.48 -24.62 18.54
CA LYS A 300 -7.27 -23.67 17.44
C LYS A 300 -5.78 -23.66 17.06
N PRO A 301 -5.41 -23.82 15.78
CA PRO A 301 -4.01 -23.84 15.35
C PRO A 301 -3.24 -22.57 15.71
N LEU A 302 -3.89 -21.40 15.67
CA LEU A 302 -3.29 -20.13 16.08
C LEU A 302 -2.95 -20.12 17.57
N ASP A 303 -3.85 -20.62 18.44
CA ASP A 303 -3.59 -20.71 19.87
C ASP A 303 -2.44 -21.69 20.16
N ALA A 304 -2.40 -22.84 19.47
CA ALA A 304 -1.31 -23.80 19.60
C ALA A 304 0.03 -23.18 19.15
N PHE A 305 0.04 -22.43 18.05
CA PHE A 305 1.20 -21.71 17.55
C PHE A 305 1.69 -20.66 18.55
N VAL A 306 0.81 -19.76 19.01
CA VAL A 306 1.15 -18.72 20.00
C VAL A 306 1.67 -19.32 21.31
N ASN A 307 1.10 -20.44 21.76
CA ASN A 307 1.52 -21.14 22.98
C ASN A 307 2.75 -22.06 22.79
N GLY A 308 3.40 -22.06 21.62
CA GLY A 308 4.63 -22.83 21.40
C GLY A 308 4.43 -24.34 21.20
N LYS A 309 3.20 -24.81 20.97
CA LYS A 309 2.84 -26.23 20.79
C LYS A 309 3.08 -26.71 19.35
N TYR A 310 4.31 -26.57 18.88
CA TYR A 310 4.76 -27.00 17.56
C TYR A 310 6.28 -27.32 17.59
N PRO A 311 6.86 -27.94 16.55
CA PRO A 311 8.29 -28.23 16.49
C PRO A 311 9.18 -26.99 16.63
N ASP A 312 10.41 -27.15 17.09
CA ASP A 312 11.37 -26.04 17.15
C ASP A 312 12.01 -25.82 15.77
N VAL A 313 11.33 -25.03 14.95
CA VAL A 313 11.66 -24.81 13.55
C VAL A 313 11.45 -23.34 13.17
N PRO A 314 12.21 -22.81 12.19
CA PRO A 314 12.06 -21.44 11.72
C PRO A 314 10.73 -21.23 11.00
N VAL A 315 10.19 -20.02 11.12
CA VAL A 315 8.91 -19.62 10.52
C VAL A 315 9.07 -18.30 9.77
N LEU A 316 8.62 -18.26 8.52
CA LEU A 316 8.46 -17.04 7.75
C LEU A 316 6.98 -16.75 7.57
N ALA A 317 6.53 -15.54 7.90
CA ALA A 317 5.14 -15.13 7.70
C ALA A 317 5.08 -13.70 7.15
N GLY A 318 3.95 -13.32 6.56
CA GLY A 318 3.75 -11.95 6.10
C GLY A 318 2.41 -11.73 5.44
N ASN A 319 2.24 -10.54 4.88
CA ASN A 319 0.99 -10.06 4.32
C ASN A 319 1.22 -9.16 3.10
N THR A 320 0.17 -8.98 2.31
CA THR A 320 0.08 -7.91 1.30
C THR A 320 -0.57 -6.69 1.95
N VAL A 321 -0.30 -5.48 1.43
CA VAL A 321 -0.72 -4.26 2.14
C VAL A 321 -2.16 -3.83 1.92
N ASP A 322 -2.82 -4.31 0.86
CA ASP A 322 -4.20 -3.92 0.51
C ASP A 322 -5.21 -5.07 0.78
N GLU A 323 -4.88 -6.02 1.66
CA GLU A 323 -5.75 -7.17 2.01
C GLU A 323 -6.48 -7.00 3.35
N PHE A 324 -7.78 -7.34 3.36
CA PHE A 324 -8.65 -7.40 4.55
C PHE A 324 -8.53 -6.18 5.49
N ILE A 325 -8.69 -4.99 4.91
CA ILE A 325 -8.71 -3.74 5.68
C ILE A 325 -10.08 -3.62 6.40
N GLU A 326 -10.07 -3.59 7.73
CA GLU A 326 -11.23 -3.23 8.57
C GLU A 326 -10.85 -2.05 9.46
N ASP A 327 -11.68 -1.02 9.53
CA ASP A 327 -11.43 0.20 10.33
C ASP A 327 -9.99 0.75 10.11
N ASN A 328 -9.54 0.75 8.85
CA ASN A 328 -8.21 1.17 8.41
C ASN A 328 -7.02 0.37 8.99
N ILE A 329 -7.29 -0.82 9.53
CA ILE A 329 -6.30 -1.76 10.01
C ILE A 329 -6.21 -2.91 9.02
N ASN A 330 -5.00 -3.22 8.56
CA ASN A 330 -4.75 -4.47 7.85
C ASN A 330 -4.83 -5.62 8.87
N MET A 331 -5.95 -6.34 8.85
CA MET A 331 -6.24 -7.35 9.87
C MET A 331 -5.30 -8.55 9.78
N VAL A 332 -4.78 -8.86 8.59
CA VAL A 332 -3.77 -9.91 8.40
C VAL A 332 -2.43 -9.47 8.99
N GLU A 333 -1.99 -8.25 8.70
CA GLU A 333 -0.77 -7.67 9.26
C GLU A 333 -0.82 -7.69 10.80
N LYS A 334 -1.93 -7.21 11.37
CA LYS A 334 -2.17 -7.23 12.82
C LYS A 334 -2.07 -8.66 13.36
N SER A 335 -2.80 -9.60 12.76
CA SER A 335 -2.84 -11.00 13.18
C SER A 335 -1.47 -11.68 13.12
N VAL A 336 -0.72 -11.49 12.03
CA VAL A 336 0.62 -12.04 11.87
C VAL A 336 1.56 -11.49 12.95
N LYS A 337 1.59 -10.16 13.13
CA LYS A 337 2.46 -9.53 14.13
C LYS A 337 2.13 -10.00 15.55
N GLU A 338 0.85 -10.06 15.92
CA GLU A 338 0.42 -10.56 17.23
C GLU A 338 0.79 -12.03 17.42
N ALA A 339 0.59 -12.88 16.41
CA ALA A 339 0.94 -14.29 16.45
C ALA A 339 2.45 -14.50 16.63
N LEU A 340 3.28 -13.76 15.89
CA LEU A 340 4.74 -13.85 16.01
C LEU A 340 5.24 -13.35 17.36
N LYS A 341 4.69 -12.25 17.90
CA LYS A 341 5.00 -11.77 19.26
C LYS A 341 4.65 -12.81 20.32
N GLY A 342 3.46 -13.41 20.21
CA GLY A 342 3.01 -14.47 21.10
C GLY A 342 3.90 -15.72 21.02
N ALA A 343 4.19 -16.19 19.81
CA ALA A 343 5.06 -17.34 19.58
C ALA A 343 6.48 -17.11 20.08
N LYS A 344 7.06 -15.91 19.89
CA LYS A 344 8.39 -15.55 20.38
C LYS A 344 8.46 -15.55 21.91
N LYS A 345 7.40 -15.12 22.59
CA LYS A 345 7.31 -15.21 24.06
C LYS A 345 7.33 -16.67 24.54
N SER A 346 6.66 -17.57 23.82
CA SER A 346 6.62 -19.00 24.15
C SER A 346 7.89 -19.76 23.72
N LYS A 347 8.57 -19.30 22.67
CA LYS A 347 9.84 -19.84 22.15
C LYS A 347 10.88 -18.71 21.96
N PRO A 348 11.59 -18.30 23.03
CA PRO A 348 12.53 -17.19 22.98
C PRO A 348 13.67 -17.36 21.98
N ASP A 349 14.10 -18.60 21.69
CA ASP A 349 15.17 -18.90 20.74
C ASP A 349 14.66 -19.14 19.30
N GLY A 350 13.34 -19.05 19.07
CA GLY A 350 12.74 -19.29 17.76
C GLY A 350 13.09 -18.20 16.73
N ASP A 351 13.37 -18.64 15.51
CA ASP A 351 13.62 -17.78 14.35
C ASP A 351 12.32 -17.47 13.61
N PHE A 352 11.85 -16.23 13.74
CA PHE A 352 10.66 -15.73 13.05
C PHE A 352 11.06 -14.63 12.08
N PHE A 353 10.66 -14.74 10.82
CA PHE A 353 10.89 -13.73 9.79
C PHE A 353 9.54 -13.17 9.33
N TYR A 354 9.43 -11.85 9.30
CA TYR A 354 8.22 -11.16 8.88
C TYR A 354 8.47 -10.32 7.62
N TYR A 355 7.59 -10.44 6.61
CA TYR A 355 7.61 -9.57 5.44
C TYR A 355 6.30 -8.83 5.26
N ARG A 356 6.41 -7.73 4.52
CA ARG A 356 5.29 -6.91 4.06
C ARG A 356 5.45 -6.64 2.58
N PHE A 357 4.44 -6.99 1.78
CA PHE A 357 4.47 -6.84 0.33
C PHE A 357 3.73 -5.58 -0.10
N CYS A 358 4.47 -4.56 -0.56
CA CYS A 358 3.99 -3.22 -0.83
C CYS A 358 4.53 -2.52 -2.11
N PRO A 359 4.81 -3.23 -3.23
CA PRO A 359 5.14 -2.55 -4.48
C PRO A 359 3.92 -1.90 -5.15
N ASP A 360 4.17 -1.03 -6.12
CA ASP A 360 3.16 -0.64 -7.11
C ASP A 360 2.76 -1.88 -7.93
N ILE A 361 1.46 -2.13 -8.05
CA ILE A 361 0.92 -3.23 -8.86
C ILE A 361 0.06 -2.61 -9.96
N PRO A 362 0.41 -2.80 -11.24
CA PRO A 362 -0.40 -2.29 -12.33
C PRO A 362 -1.75 -3.00 -12.35
N GLY A 363 -2.78 -2.29 -12.81
CA GLY A 363 -4.10 -2.88 -13.05
C GLY A 363 -4.04 -4.04 -14.07
N ASP A 364 -5.05 -4.88 -14.04
CA ASP A 364 -5.24 -6.03 -14.95
C ASP A 364 -5.73 -5.64 -16.36
N GLY A 365 -5.85 -4.34 -16.64
CA GLY A 365 -6.27 -3.82 -17.95
C GLY A 365 -7.78 -3.90 -18.21
N ALA A 366 -8.58 -4.31 -17.23
CA ALA A 366 -10.02 -4.47 -17.36
C ALA A 366 -10.80 -3.18 -17.08
N GLY A 367 -10.77 -2.20 -17.99
CA GLY A 367 -11.68 -1.04 -18.02
C GLY A 367 -12.07 -0.42 -16.66
N ASP A 368 -13.37 -0.32 -16.39
CA ASP A 368 -13.98 0.23 -15.16
C ASP A 368 -13.63 -0.52 -13.85
N GLU A 369 -13.02 -1.70 -13.95
CA GLU A 369 -12.61 -2.56 -12.83
C GLU A 369 -11.13 -2.98 -12.97
N ALA A 370 -10.27 -2.05 -13.39
CA ALA A 370 -8.84 -2.26 -13.27
C ALA A 370 -8.52 -2.45 -11.78
N TYR A 371 -7.98 -3.60 -11.37
CA TYR A 371 -7.61 -3.86 -9.98
C TYR A 371 -6.10 -3.58 -9.74
N PRO A 372 -5.65 -2.32 -9.59
CA PRO A 372 -4.29 -2.03 -9.16
C PRO A 372 -4.14 -2.26 -7.65
N GLY A 373 -2.91 -2.32 -7.17
CA GLY A 373 -2.60 -2.46 -5.75
C GLY A 373 -2.25 -3.88 -5.29
N CYS A 374 -1.78 -3.98 -4.05
CA CYS A 374 -1.29 -5.18 -3.39
C CYS A 374 -2.43 -6.01 -2.80
N PHE A 375 -3.33 -6.51 -3.64
CA PHE A 375 -4.45 -7.34 -3.22
C PHE A 375 -3.99 -8.69 -2.66
N HIS A 376 -4.89 -9.35 -1.91
CA HIS A 376 -4.62 -10.64 -1.29
C HIS A 376 -4.12 -11.68 -2.31
N SER A 377 -2.94 -12.27 -2.05
CA SER A 377 -2.21 -13.29 -2.86
C SER A 377 -1.33 -12.80 -4.02
N VAL A 378 -1.31 -11.50 -4.37
CA VAL A 378 -0.54 -11.03 -5.54
C VAL A 378 0.97 -11.32 -5.41
N ASP A 379 1.46 -11.46 -4.18
CA ASP A 379 2.84 -11.80 -3.84
C ASP A 379 3.25 -13.22 -4.30
N LEU A 380 2.29 -14.10 -4.62
CA LEU A 380 2.55 -15.42 -5.21
C LEU A 380 3.31 -15.34 -6.53
N TRP A 381 2.92 -14.41 -7.42
CA TRP A 381 3.61 -14.17 -8.69
C TRP A 381 5.09 -13.84 -8.52
N PHE A 382 5.43 -13.24 -7.39
CA PHE A 382 6.79 -12.82 -7.06
C PHE A 382 7.58 -13.94 -6.39
N PHE A 383 7.01 -14.63 -5.39
CA PHE A 383 7.67 -15.74 -4.72
C PHE A 383 7.98 -16.92 -5.66
N PHE A 384 7.14 -17.14 -6.67
CA PHE A 384 7.36 -18.17 -7.70
C PHE A 384 8.06 -17.66 -8.96
N GLU A 385 8.37 -16.36 -9.08
CA GLU A 385 8.97 -15.73 -10.28
C GLU A 385 8.19 -16.05 -11.58
N THR A 386 6.86 -15.92 -11.52
CA THR A 386 5.93 -16.32 -12.59
C THR A 386 5.27 -15.14 -13.31
N LEU A 387 5.68 -13.90 -13.03
CA LEU A 387 5.14 -12.65 -13.63
C LEU A 387 5.02 -12.70 -15.16
N GLY A 388 5.95 -13.38 -15.86
CA GLY A 388 5.92 -13.50 -17.32
C GLY A 388 4.73 -14.32 -17.87
N LYS A 389 3.93 -14.93 -17.00
CA LYS A 389 2.66 -15.59 -17.35
C LYS A 389 1.44 -14.74 -17.00
N SER A 390 1.58 -13.72 -16.16
CA SER A 390 0.49 -12.81 -15.83
C SER A 390 0.17 -11.90 -17.02
N HIS A 391 -1.10 -11.51 -17.14
CA HIS A 391 -1.57 -10.60 -18.19
C HIS A 391 -1.38 -9.12 -17.84
N ARG A 392 -0.99 -8.81 -16.59
CA ARG A 392 -0.71 -7.45 -16.12
C ARG A 392 0.51 -6.84 -16.81
N ALA A 393 0.49 -5.51 -16.96
CA ALA A 393 1.57 -4.75 -17.59
C ALA A 393 2.78 -4.53 -16.66
N TYR A 394 3.34 -5.62 -16.10
CA TYR A 394 4.52 -5.53 -15.23
C TYR A 394 5.74 -5.00 -15.97
N GLU A 395 6.41 -4.02 -15.37
CA GLU A 395 7.67 -3.45 -15.83
C GLU A 395 8.91 -4.17 -15.24
N GLY A 396 10.10 -3.88 -15.78
CA GLY A 396 11.37 -4.53 -15.41
C GLY A 396 11.66 -4.57 -13.90
N ARG A 397 11.33 -3.49 -13.16
CA ARG A 397 11.49 -3.43 -11.71
C ARG A 397 10.73 -4.54 -10.96
N HIS A 398 9.57 -4.95 -11.45
CA HIS A 398 8.77 -6.02 -10.84
C HIS A 398 9.44 -7.39 -11.05
N TYR A 399 10.02 -7.63 -12.23
CA TYR A 399 10.78 -8.86 -12.50
C TYR A 399 12.03 -8.97 -11.62
N ASP A 400 12.73 -7.86 -11.39
CA ASP A 400 13.87 -7.81 -10.48
C ASP A 400 13.47 -8.08 -9.02
N LEU A 401 12.31 -7.56 -8.59
CA LEU A 401 11.75 -7.85 -7.27
C LEU A 401 11.34 -9.32 -7.15
N ALA A 402 10.66 -9.88 -8.15
CA ALA A 402 10.25 -11.29 -8.15
C ALA A 402 11.46 -12.23 -8.09
N ALA A 403 12.54 -11.92 -8.82
CA ALA A 403 13.77 -12.69 -8.74
C ALA A 403 14.36 -12.69 -7.32
N GLN A 404 14.38 -11.53 -6.64
CA GLN A 404 14.85 -11.39 -5.26
C GLN A 404 13.95 -12.15 -4.27
N MET A 405 12.63 -12.00 -4.34
CA MET A 405 11.69 -12.70 -3.46
C MET A 405 11.80 -14.23 -3.60
N CYS A 406 11.92 -14.71 -4.84
CA CYS A 406 12.14 -16.14 -5.12
C CYS A 406 13.51 -16.63 -4.59
N ASP A 407 14.56 -15.79 -4.60
CA ASP A 407 15.85 -16.10 -3.95
C ASP A 407 15.72 -16.22 -2.43
N TYR A 408 15.07 -15.27 -1.76
CA TYR A 408 14.80 -15.34 -0.31
C TYR A 408 14.03 -16.60 0.05
N PHE A 409 12.99 -16.93 -0.72
CA PHE A 409 12.18 -18.11 -0.45
C PHE A 409 12.98 -19.40 -0.63
N ALA A 410 13.76 -19.52 -1.71
CA ALA A 410 14.63 -20.66 -1.92
C ALA A 410 15.71 -20.79 -0.82
N ASN A 411 16.28 -19.68 -0.35
CA ASN A 411 17.24 -19.67 0.75
C ASN A 411 16.60 -20.14 2.06
N PHE A 412 15.41 -19.66 2.39
CA PHE A 412 14.66 -20.14 3.56
C PHE A 412 14.39 -21.63 3.48
N VAL A 413 13.97 -22.15 2.32
CA VAL A 413 13.77 -23.60 2.14
C VAL A 413 15.08 -24.38 2.37
N LYS A 414 16.21 -23.86 1.87
CA LYS A 414 17.52 -24.52 2.05
C LYS A 414 17.95 -24.58 3.51
N THR A 415 17.93 -23.44 4.19
CA THR A 415 18.68 -23.24 5.45
C THR A 415 17.79 -22.96 6.66
N GLY A 416 16.51 -22.63 6.45
CA GLY A 416 15.65 -22.06 7.49
C GLY A 416 15.85 -20.55 7.71
N ASN A 417 16.74 -19.92 6.94
CA ASN A 417 17.05 -18.50 7.01
C ASN A 417 16.95 -17.90 5.60
N PRO A 418 16.17 -16.84 5.37
CA PRO A 418 15.97 -16.28 4.03
C PRO A 418 17.25 -15.58 3.50
N ASN A 419 18.19 -15.25 4.38
CA ASN A 419 19.43 -14.53 4.01
C ASN A 419 20.39 -15.38 3.18
N GLY A 420 21.17 -14.69 2.34
CA GLY A 420 22.22 -15.31 1.54
C GLY A 420 22.50 -14.53 0.26
N THR A 421 23.05 -15.22 -0.74
CA THR A 421 23.20 -14.68 -2.08
C THR A 421 21.98 -15.00 -2.92
N GLY A 422 21.64 -14.06 -3.82
CA GLY A 422 20.64 -14.25 -4.85
C GLY A 422 21.24 -14.75 -6.16
N LYS A 423 20.40 -14.80 -7.19
CA LYS A 423 20.76 -15.15 -8.57
C LYS A 423 21.91 -14.26 -9.06
N GLY A 424 22.93 -14.89 -9.64
CA GLY A 424 24.14 -14.19 -10.09
C GLY A 424 25.18 -13.90 -8.99
N GLY A 425 24.96 -14.37 -7.75
CA GLY A 425 25.92 -14.25 -6.65
C GLY A 425 25.90 -12.92 -5.91
N LYS A 426 24.93 -12.04 -6.19
CA LYS A 426 24.74 -10.78 -5.47
C LYS A 426 24.23 -11.07 -4.06
N GLU A 427 24.80 -10.44 -3.04
CA GLU A 427 24.28 -10.53 -1.67
C GLU A 427 22.88 -9.88 -1.60
N LEU A 428 21.96 -10.58 -0.95
CA LEU A 428 20.63 -10.06 -0.66
C LEU A 428 20.69 -9.16 0.59
N PRO A 429 19.88 -8.09 0.66
CA PRO A 429 19.69 -7.32 1.88
C PRO A 429 19.36 -8.22 3.08
N ASN A 430 19.94 -7.90 4.25
CA ASN A 430 19.82 -8.75 5.43
C ASN A 430 18.42 -8.62 6.05
N TRP A 431 17.70 -9.73 6.14
CA TRP A 431 16.42 -9.89 6.79
C TRP A 431 16.61 -10.36 8.23
N GLY A 432 16.45 -9.44 9.18
CA GLY A 432 16.51 -9.73 10.62
C GLY A 432 15.28 -10.51 11.11
N THR A 433 15.41 -11.18 12.26
CA THR A 433 14.28 -11.86 12.91
C THR A 433 13.33 -10.85 13.57
N TYR A 434 12.02 -11.11 13.50
CA TYR A 434 10.99 -10.27 14.09
C TYR A 434 10.83 -10.60 15.59
N THR A 435 11.03 -9.62 16.46
CA THR A 435 10.75 -9.72 17.90
C THR A 435 10.02 -8.47 18.41
N SER A 436 9.48 -8.52 19.62
CA SER A 436 8.85 -7.34 20.25
C SER A 436 9.87 -6.22 20.53
N GLU A 437 11.11 -6.58 20.85
CA GLU A 437 12.22 -5.67 21.18
C GLU A 437 12.94 -5.18 19.92
N ASN A 438 12.88 -5.95 18.83
CA ASN A 438 13.51 -5.64 17.56
C ASN A 438 12.56 -6.07 16.42
N PRO A 439 11.55 -5.25 16.08
CA PRO A 439 10.50 -5.62 15.13
C PRO A 439 11.01 -5.51 13.69
N ASN A 440 12.01 -6.32 13.34
CA ASN A 440 12.60 -6.34 12.01
C ASN A 440 11.61 -6.90 11.00
N GLU A 441 11.38 -6.17 9.93
CA GLU A 441 10.55 -6.56 8.81
C GLU A 441 11.34 -6.46 7.50
N MET A 442 10.96 -7.28 6.52
CA MET A 442 11.38 -7.09 5.14
C MET A 442 10.23 -6.47 4.36
N GLU A 443 10.37 -5.21 3.95
CA GLU A 443 9.43 -4.60 3.01
C GLU A 443 9.85 -4.94 1.58
N PHE A 444 8.97 -5.61 0.83
CA PHE A 444 9.12 -5.77 -0.61
C PHE A 444 8.43 -4.61 -1.29
N THR A 445 9.23 -3.67 -1.80
CA THR A 445 8.75 -2.44 -2.46
C THR A 445 9.00 -2.54 -3.97
N SER A 446 8.46 -1.59 -4.74
CA SER A 446 8.77 -1.41 -6.17
C SER A 446 10.26 -1.34 -6.50
N ARG A 447 11.11 -1.04 -5.50
CA ARG A 447 12.56 -0.86 -5.63
C ARG A 447 13.36 -2.09 -5.20
N GLY A 448 12.70 -3.17 -4.78
CA GLY A 448 13.35 -4.35 -4.22
C GLY A 448 13.06 -4.55 -2.73
N ALA A 449 13.80 -5.49 -2.15
CA ALA A 449 13.70 -5.86 -0.75
C ALA A 449 14.43 -4.84 0.15
N VAL A 450 13.72 -4.30 1.14
CA VAL A 450 14.21 -3.27 2.05
C VAL A 450 14.05 -3.75 3.50
N PRO A 451 15.14 -4.10 4.19
CA PRO A 451 15.12 -4.35 5.62
C PRO A 451 14.70 -3.09 6.37
N LYS A 452 13.74 -3.23 7.28
CA LYS A 452 13.29 -2.14 8.16
C LYS A 452 13.06 -2.63 9.57
N LYS A 453 12.96 -1.67 10.49
CA LYS A 453 12.33 -1.88 11.79
C LYS A 453 10.98 -1.18 11.76
N GLU A 454 9.96 -1.84 12.27
CA GLU A 454 8.64 -1.25 12.44
C GLU A 454 8.74 0.05 13.28
N GLY A 455 8.09 1.12 12.82
CA GLY A 455 8.11 2.45 13.40
C GLY A 455 8.31 3.54 12.35
N GLY A 456 8.40 4.79 12.79
CA GLY A 456 8.47 5.97 11.94
C GLY A 456 7.10 6.34 11.40
N ILE A 457 7.02 6.66 10.11
CA ILE A 457 5.77 7.01 9.42
C ILE A 457 4.68 5.91 9.58
N ARG A 458 5.04 4.65 9.89
CA ARG A 458 4.05 3.58 10.16
C ARG A 458 4.22 3.01 11.56
N GLN A 459 3.11 2.86 12.28
CA GLN A 459 3.07 2.30 13.63
C GLN A 459 1.85 1.37 13.79
N ASN A 460 2.07 0.15 14.29
CA ASN A 460 1.00 -0.82 14.57
C ASN A 460 0.04 -1.02 13.37
N THR A 461 0.58 -1.17 12.17
CA THR A 461 -0.14 -1.27 10.87
C THR A 461 -0.73 0.03 10.31
N ARG A 462 -0.92 1.07 11.12
CA ARG A 462 -1.42 2.39 10.69
C ARG A 462 -0.31 3.27 10.12
N ARG A 463 -0.62 4.08 9.11
CA ARG A 463 0.27 5.13 8.60
C ARG A 463 -0.07 6.45 9.30
N GLN A 464 0.92 7.07 9.94
CA GLN A 464 0.79 8.42 10.48
C GLN A 464 0.65 9.41 9.32
N GLY A 465 -0.23 10.41 9.49
CA GLY A 465 -0.20 11.59 8.63
C GLY A 465 1.13 12.31 8.82
N ILE A 466 1.72 12.80 7.73
CA ILE A 466 2.95 13.60 7.78
C ILE A 466 2.86 14.73 6.76
N ASN A 467 3.72 15.73 6.89
CA ASN A 467 4.06 16.61 5.77
C ASN A 467 5.40 16.20 5.15
N PRO A 468 5.51 16.12 3.81
CA PRO A 468 4.43 16.31 2.85
C PRO A 468 3.41 15.16 2.95
N TYR A 469 2.13 15.41 2.68
CA TYR A 469 1.06 14.42 2.92
C TYR A 469 1.01 13.33 1.83
N LEU A 470 1.54 13.62 0.65
CA LEU A 470 1.76 12.65 -0.42
C LEU A 470 3.16 12.02 -0.32
N PRO A 471 3.42 10.90 -1.03
CA PRO A 471 4.75 10.33 -1.11
C PRO A 471 5.81 11.38 -1.52
N ASN A 472 7.04 11.21 -1.02
CA ASN A 472 8.15 12.16 -1.19
C ASN A 472 8.60 12.43 -2.63
N TRP A 473 8.10 11.67 -3.59
CA TRP A 473 8.38 11.79 -5.02
C TRP A 473 7.21 12.41 -5.78
N GLU A 474 6.10 12.71 -5.11
CA GLU A 474 4.91 13.29 -5.71
C GLU A 474 4.91 14.81 -5.52
N TYR A 475 4.58 15.53 -6.59
CA TYR A 475 4.72 16.98 -6.70
C TYR A 475 3.43 17.62 -7.20
N ILE A 476 2.39 17.55 -6.36
CA ILE A 476 1.10 18.24 -6.56
C ILE A 476 1.05 19.46 -5.63
N PRO A 477 1.53 20.63 -6.07
CA PRO A 477 1.66 21.78 -5.19
C PRO A 477 0.38 22.58 -5.03
N ASP A 478 -0.34 22.77 -6.12
CA ASP A 478 -1.52 23.61 -6.17
C ASP A 478 -2.75 22.77 -5.80
N GLY A 479 -2.67 22.10 -4.64
CA GLY A 479 -3.65 21.12 -4.19
C GLY A 479 -4.95 21.78 -3.73
N GLU A 480 -6.02 21.61 -4.49
CA GLU A 480 -7.41 21.93 -4.16
C GLU A 480 -8.11 20.71 -3.54
N PRO A 481 -8.38 20.73 -2.22
CA PRO A 481 -8.96 19.61 -1.51
C PRO A 481 -10.49 19.68 -1.48
N TYR A 482 -11.15 18.53 -1.67
CA TYR A 482 -12.60 18.35 -1.55
C TYR A 482 -12.96 17.06 -0.85
N VAL A 483 -14.00 17.09 -0.01
CA VAL A 483 -14.59 15.88 0.56
C VAL A 483 -15.81 15.48 -0.26
N PHE A 484 -15.77 14.28 -0.85
CA PHE A 484 -16.89 13.69 -1.56
C PHE A 484 -17.16 12.29 -0.99
N GLY A 485 -18.33 12.13 -0.37
CA GLY A 485 -18.65 10.91 0.36
C GLY A 485 -17.80 10.76 1.62
N ASP A 486 -17.12 9.62 1.75
CA ASP A 486 -16.26 9.25 2.87
C ASP A 486 -14.76 9.49 2.59
N ARG A 487 -14.42 10.24 1.54
CA ARG A 487 -13.03 10.48 1.13
C ARG A 487 -12.76 11.96 0.89
N VAL A 488 -11.55 12.37 1.25
CA VAL A 488 -10.93 13.60 0.75
C VAL A 488 -10.20 13.30 -0.56
N TYR A 489 -10.35 14.18 -1.55
CA TYR A 489 -9.68 14.15 -2.83
C TYR A 489 -8.84 15.43 -2.96
N VAL A 490 -7.66 15.31 -3.54
CA VAL A 490 -6.82 16.45 -3.91
C VAL A 490 -6.69 16.47 -5.43
N TYR A 491 -7.07 17.61 -6.01
CA TYR A 491 -6.86 17.95 -7.40
C TYR A 491 -5.78 19.03 -7.45
N GLY A 492 -4.86 18.99 -8.40
CA GLY A 492 -3.86 20.03 -8.48
C GLY A 492 -3.06 19.94 -9.76
N SER A 493 -2.31 21.00 -10.02
CA SER A 493 -1.26 20.96 -11.01
C SER A 493 -0.18 19.92 -10.63
N HIS A 494 0.68 19.55 -11.58
CA HIS A 494 1.67 18.52 -11.37
C HIS A 494 3.04 19.00 -11.84
N ASP A 495 3.91 19.29 -10.88
CA ASP A 495 5.32 19.60 -11.11
C ASP A 495 6.11 18.31 -11.39
N ILE A 496 7.32 18.44 -11.91
CA ILE A 496 8.24 17.32 -12.17
C ILE A 496 9.52 17.57 -11.36
N TYR A 497 10.13 16.53 -10.81
CA TYR A 497 11.37 16.69 -10.04
C TYR A 497 12.48 17.31 -10.89
N GLY A 498 12.99 18.46 -10.44
CA GLY A 498 14.01 19.20 -11.17
C GLY A 498 13.51 19.87 -12.45
N GLY A 499 12.19 20.08 -12.56
CA GLY A 499 11.58 20.83 -13.65
C GLY A 499 12.13 22.25 -13.79
N GLU A 500 12.09 22.79 -15.01
CA GLU A 500 12.54 24.14 -15.33
C GLU A 500 11.39 25.17 -15.38
N THR A 501 10.15 24.70 -15.25
CA THR A 501 8.94 25.53 -15.24
C THR A 501 7.82 24.85 -14.46
N PHE A 502 6.78 25.61 -14.13
CA PHE A 502 5.63 25.14 -13.36
C PHE A 502 4.77 24.14 -14.15
N CYS A 503 4.20 23.16 -13.45
CA CYS A 503 3.06 22.36 -13.89
C CYS A 503 3.27 21.57 -15.20
N LEU A 504 4.44 20.94 -15.35
CA LEU A 504 4.83 20.21 -16.56
C LEU A 504 4.02 18.94 -16.85
N GLY A 505 3.49 18.31 -15.78
CA GLY A 505 2.79 17.02 -15.82
C GLY A 505 1.33 17.09 -16.29
N ASP A 506 0.71 15.92 -16.36
CA ASP A 506 -0.74 15.76 -16.51
C ASP A 506 -1.42 15.86 -15.13
N TYR A 507 -2.71 16.21 -15.09
CA TYR A 507 -3.46 16.19 -13.83
C TYR A 507 -3.61 14.77 -13.31
N VAL A 508 -3.24 14.60 -12.06
CA VAL A 508 -3.41 13.38 -11.29
C VAL A 508 -4.31 13.64 -10.09
N CYS A 509 -4.92 12.60 -9.55
CA CYS A 509 -5.71 12.71 -8.33
C CYS A 509 -5.20 11.73 -7.27
N TRP A 510 -5.22 12.20 -6.03
CA TRP A 510 -5.00 11.36 -4.86
C TRP A 510 -6.20 11.48 -3.94
N SER A 511 -6.52 10.41 -3.22
CA SER A 511 -7.60 10.42 -2.24
C SER A 511 -7.22 9.68 -0.96
N ALA A 512 -7.81 10.08 0.16
CA ALA A 512 -7.68 9.39 1.45
C ALA A 512 -9.05 9.28 2.13
N PRO A 513 -9.31 8.22 2.94
CA PRO A 513 -10.47 8.19 3.83
C PRO A 513 -10.48 9.41 4.76
N VAL A 514 -11.66 9.99 5.03
CA VAL A 514 -11.78 11.17 5.92
C VAL A 514 -11.36 10.88 7.37
N ASP A 515 -11.34 9.61 7.77
CA ASP A 515 -10.94 9.12 9.08
C ASP A 515 -9.50 8.55 9.12
N ASP A 516 -8.79 8.53 7.98
CA ASP A 516 -7.41 8.04 7.87
C ASP A 516 -6.55 8.82 6.86
N LEU A 517 -6.27 10.07 7.20
CA LEU A 517 -5.53 11.01 6.35
C LEU A 517 -4.03 10.70 6.20
N GLY A 518 -3.54 9.61 6.78
CA GLY A 518 -2.21 9.05 6.49
C GLY A 518 -2.20 8.12 5.27
N ASN A 519 -3.36 7.63 4.82
CA ASN A 519 -3.48 6.58 3.82
C ASN A 519 -3.98 7.08 2.46
N TRP A 520 -3.11 7.84 1.79
CA TRP A 520 -3.34 8.34 0.44
C TRP A 520 -3.19 7.27 -0.63
N LYS A 521 -4.20 7.17 -1.50
CA LYS A 521 -4.26 6.32 -2.68
C LYS A 521 -4.07 7.17 -3.94
N TYR A 522 -3.20 6.71 -4.84
CA TYR A 522 -3.07 7.28 -6.18
C TYR A 522 -4.25 6.81 -7.03
N GLU A 523 -5.06 7.75 -7.52
CA GLU A 523 -6.21 7.43 -8.38
C GLU A 523 -5.85 7.42 -9.88
N GLY A 524 -4.62 7.79 -10.23
CA GLY A 524 -4.14 7.81 -11.61
C GLY A 524 -4.13 9.22 -12.22
N VAL A 525 -3.76 9.25 -13.50
CA VAL A 525 -3.91 10.43 -14.36
C VAL A 525 -5.39 10.61 -14.68
N ILE A 526 -5.97 11.70 -14.19
CA ILE A 526 -7.39 12.00 -14.34
C ILE A 526 -7.71 12.82 -15.59
N PHE A 527 -6.73 13.60 -16.08
CA PHE A 527 -6.86 14.40 -17.29
C PHE A 527 -5.48 14.71 -17.88
N LYS A 528 -5.26 14.31 -19.14
CA LYS A 528 -4.04 14.59 -19.89
C LYS A 528 -4.12 15.94 -20.58
N LYS A 529 -3.02 16.68 -20.59
CA LYS A 529 -2.98 18.01 -21.23
C LYS A 529 -3.27 18.00 -22.72
N THR A 530 -3.07 16.86 -23.38
CA THR A 530 -3.38 16.64 -24.81
C THR A 530 -4.85 16.40 -25.09
N GLN A 531 -5.69 16.24 -24.06
CA GLN A 531 -7.15 16.13 -24.23
C GLN A 531 -7.81 17.48 -24.54
N ASP A 532 -7.19 18.62 -24.19
CA ASP A 532 -7.71 19.94 -24.59
C ASP A 532 -7.43 20.18 -26.09
N PRO A 533 -8.46 20.51 -26.90
CA PRO A 533 -8.29 20.82 -28.32
C PRO A 533 -7.32 21.97 -28.64
N LEU A 534 -7.00 22.84 -27.69
CA LEU A 534 -5.98 23.89 -27.85
C LEU A 534 -4.55 23.35 -27.70
N ASN A 535 -4.35 22.18 -27.11
CA ASN A 535 -3.03 21.61 -26.81
C ASN A 535 -2.80 20.20 -27.40
N PRO A 536 -3.13 19.93 -28.68
CA PRO A 536 -3.08 18.58 -29.24
C PRO A 536 -1.66 17.97 -29.22
N ASP A 537 -0.63 18.82 -29.27
CA ASP A 537 0.77 18.41 -29.25
C ASP A 537 1.40 18.42 -27.84
N GLY A 538 0.67 18.83 -26.80
CA GLY A 538 1.11 18.79 -25.40
C GLY A 538 2.22 19.77 -25.02
N HIS A 539 2.36 20.90 -25.72
CA HIS A 539 3.41 21.89 -25.49
C HIS A 539 3.05 22.95 -24.45
N MET A 540 1.78 23.10 -24.09
CA MET A 540 1.32 23.94 -22.98
C MET A 540 1.23 23.13 -21.68
N CYS A 541 1.42 23.83 -20.55
CA CYS A 541 1.24 23.31 -19.20
C CYS A 541 -0.20 23.47 -18.72
N LEU A 542 -0.59 22.63 -17.77
CA LEU A 542 -1.89 22.68 -17.09
C LEU A 542 -1.74 23.41 -15.74
N TYR A 543 -2.22 24.65 -15.64
CA TYR A 543 -2.14 25.43 -14.38
C TYR A 543 -3.09 24.93 -13.29
N ALA A 544 -3.14 25.59 -12.14
CA ALA A 544 -3.92 25.07 -11.01
C ALA A 544 -5.40 24.90 -11.40
N PRO A 545 -5.98 23.70 -11.21
CA PRO A 545 -7.39 23.47 -11.45
C PRO A 545 -8.22 23.67 -10.18
N ASP A 546 -9.54 23.78 -10.33
CA ASP A 546 -10.48 23.61 -9.23
C ASP A 546 -11.72 22.82 -9.67
N VAL A 547 -12.41 22.17 -8.72
CA VAL A 547 -13.52 21.25 -8.98
C VAL A 547 -14.80 21.70 -8.30
N THR A 548 -15.93 21.54 -8.99
CA THR A 548 -17.25 21.65 -8.37
C THR A 548 -18.20 20.57 -8.85
N VAL A 549 -19.24 20.29 -8.06
CA VAL A 549 -20.35 19.42 -8.48
C VAL A 549 -21.41 20.30 -9.11
N GLY A 550 -21.70 20.06 -10.39
CA GLY A 550 -22.71 20.81 -11.12
C GLY A 550 -24.14 20.47 -10.67
N PRO A 551 -25.15 21.25 -11.09
CA PRO A 551 -26.56 21.00 -10.73
C PRO A 551 -27.10 19.65 -11.21
N ASP A 552 -26.42 19.01 -12.16
CA ASP A 552 -26.73 17.67 -12.68
C ASP A 552 -26.04 16.52 -11.93
N GLY A 553 -25.26 16.83 -10.89
CA GLY A 553 -24.55 15.85 -10.07
C GLY A 553 -23.21 15.38 -10.63
N ARG A 554 -22.77 15.90 -11.79
CA ARG A 554 -21.45 15.57 -12.37
C ARG A 554 -20.36 16.47 -11.79
N TYR A 555 -19.11 16.02 -11.91
CA TYR A 555 -17.93 16.71 -11.42
C TYR A 555 -17.29 17.51 -12.56
N TYR A 556 -17.08 18.81 -12.36
CA TYR A 556 -16.53 19.72 -13.34
C TYR A 556 -15.20 20.29 -12.86
N LEU A 557 -14.16 20.06 -13.65
CA LEU A 557 -12.79 20.52 -13.43
C LEU A 557 -12.54 21.74 -14.30
N TYR A 558 -12.32 22.91 -13.67
CA TYR A 558 -11.99 24.17 -14.34
C TYR A 558 -10.48 24.36 -14.33
N TYR A 559 -9.90 24.79 -15.44
CA TYR A 559 -8.45 24.99 -15.56
C TYR A 559 -8.08 25.99 -16.66
N VAL A 560 -6.80 26.39 -16.69
CA VAL A 560 -6.21 27.27 -17.71
C VAL A 560 -4.91 26.65 -18.24
N LEU A 561 -4.65 26.83 -19.54
CA LEU A 561 -3.37 26.48 -20.17
C LEU A 561 -2.41 27.67 -20.18
N ASP A 562 -1.12 27.43 -19.97
CA ASP A 562 -0.09 28.46 -19.68
C ASP A 562 0.24 29.48 -20.80
N LYS A 563 -0.41 29.38 -21.97
CA LYS A 563 -0.19 30.26 -23.14
C LYS A 563 -1.46 30.86 -23.71
N VAL A 564 -2.60 30.63 -23.05
CA VAL A 564 -3.90 31.20 -23.43
C VAL A 564 -4.51 31.92 -22.24
N SER A 565 -5.57 32.67 -22.50
CA SER A 565 -6.22 33.54 -21.50
C SER A 565 -7.64 33.09 -21.17
N VAL A 566 -8.01 31.86 -21.55
CA VAL A 566 -9.36 31.33 -21.47
C VAL A 566 -9.46 30.21 -20.44
N VAL A 567 -10.63 30.06 -19.83
CA VAL A 567 -10.92 28.97 -18.90
C VAL A 567 -11.51 27.78 -19.66
N SER A 568 -10.84 26.64 -19.55
CA SER A 568 -11.29 25.33 -20.04
C SER A 568 -12.02 24.57 -18.94
N VAL A 569 -12.93 23.67 -19.33
CA VAL A 569 -13.70 22.82 -18.44
C VAL A 569 -13.59 21.37 -18.91
N ALA A 570 -13.38 20.45 -17.98
CA ALA A 570 -13.51 19.01 -18.18
C ALA A 570 -14.57 18.43 -17.24
N VAL A 571 -15.18 17.31 -17.59
CA VAL A 571 -16.31 16.71 -16.83
C VAL A 571 -16.12 15.22 -16.60
N SER A 572 -16.62 14.72 -15.48
CA SER A 572 -16.63 13.30 -15.10
C SER A 572 -17.90 12.94 -14.32
N ASP A 573 -18.33 11.68 -14.42
CA ASP A 573 -19.40 11.11 -13.58
C ASP A 573 -18.88 10.62 -12.21
N ARG A 574 -17.56 10.60 -12.01
CA ARG A 574 -16.88 10.16 -10.77
C ARG A 574 -15.91 11.25 -10.29
N PRO A 575 -15.73 11.42 -8.97
CA PRO A 575 -14.82 12.44 -8.43
C PRO A 575 -13.38 12.24 -8.93
N ALA A 576 -12.89 11.00 -8.90
CA ALA A 576 -11.55 10.63 -9.36
C ALA A 576 -11.38 10.49 -10.89
N GLY A 577 -12.37 10.91 -11.69
CA GLY A 577 -12.30 10.77 -13.14
C GLY A 577 -12.59 9.35 -13.67
N PRO A 578 -12.15 9.04 -14.91
CA PRO A 578 -11.42 9.94 -15.81
C PRO A 578 -12.28 11.13 -16.26
N TYR A 579 -11.65 12.29 -16.42
CA TYR A 579 -12.30 13.49 -16.94
C TYR A 579 -12.15 13.59 -18.46
N GLU A 580 -13.17 14.12 -19.12
CA GLU A 580 -13.18 14.41 -20.55
C GLU A 580 -13.34 15.90 -20.81
N PHE A 581 -12.69 16.40 -21.87
CA PHE A 581 -12.84 17.81 -22.25
C PHE A 581 -14.32 18.14 -22.51
N TYR A 582 -14.83 19.17 -21.85
CA TYR A 582 -16.23 19.55 -21.90
C TYR A 582 -16.46 20.83 -22.72
N GLY A 583 -15.64 21.86 -22.52
CA GLY A 583 -15.78 23.12 -23.25
C GLY A 583 -14.91 24.25 -22.73
N TYR A 584 -15.19 25.47 -23.22
CA TYR A 584 -14.56 26.71 -22.75
C TYR A 584 -15.64 27.61 -22.13
N VAL A 585 -15.32 28.32 -21.06
CA VAL A 585 -16.22 29.35 -20.53
C VAL A 585 -16.42 30.45 -21.57
N HIS A 586 -17.67 30.82 -21.86
CA HIS A 586 -17.98 31.74 -22.95
C HIS A 586 -19.19 32.64 -22.65
N TYR A 587 -19.24 33.79 -23.32
CA TYR A 587 -20.42 34.65 -23.35
C TYR A 587 -21.55 34.00 -24.17
N GLU A 588 -22.76 34.55 -24.06
CA GLU A 588 -23.95 34.06 -24.80
C GLU A 588 -23.76 34.04 -26.34
N ASP A 589 -22.89 34.90 -26.87
CA ASP A 589 -22.54 34.97 -28.29
C ASP A 589 -21.48 33.94 -28.73
N GLY A 590 -21.00 33.10 -27.79
CA GLY A 590 -20.00 32.06 -28.00
C GLY A 590 -18.54 32.56 -27.97
N VAL A 591 -18.30 33.86 -27.74
CA VAL A 591 -16.94 34.38 -27.53
C VAL A 591 -16.42 33.87 -26.18
N LYS A 592 -15.23 33.27 -26.18
CA LYS A 592 -14.62 32.74 -24.94
C LYS A 592 -14.30 33.87 -23.97
N LEU A 593 -14.51 33.64 -22.69
CA LEU A 593 -14.09 34.56 -21.63
C LEU A 593 -12.55 34.65 -21.64
N GLY A 594 -12.03 35.87 -21.80
CA GLY A 594 -10.61 36.16 -22.00
C GLY A 594 -10.23 36.55 -23.43
N ASP A 595 -11.05 36.18 -24.44
CA ASP A 595 -10.83 36.57 -25.84
C ASP A 595 -11.56 37.88 -26.21
N LYS A 596 -12.54 38.30 -25.40
CA LYS A 596 -13.32 39.50 -25.68
C LYS A 596 -12.49 40.75 -25.37
N ALA A 597 -12.57 41.75 -26.26
CA ALA A 597 -11.84 43.00 -26.06
C ALA A 597 -12.26 43.68 -24.74
N GLY A 598 -11.30 43.86 -23.84
CA GLY A 598 -11.51 44.41 -22.50
C GLY A 598 -11.49 43.38 -21.37
N ASP A 599 -11.52 42.09 -21.69
CA ASP A 599 -11.31 41.04 -20.70
C ASP A 599 -9.86 41.05 -20.20
N GLU A 600 -9.67 40.83 -18.90
CA GLU A 600 -8.35 40.52 -18.34
C GLU A 600 -8.05 39.03 -18.51
N PRO A 601 -6.78 38.62 -18.64
CA PRO A 601 -6.46 37.22 -18.86
C PRO A 601 -6.84 36.35 -17.67
N GLN A 602 -7.57 35.27 -17.92
CA GLN A 602 -8.01 34.31 -16.91
C GLN A 602 -6.82 33.46 -16.43
N PHE A 603 -6.85 33.07 -15.15
CA PHE A 603 -5.77 32.33 -14.48
C PHE A 603 -6.31 31.70 -13.18
N ASP A 604 -5.79 30.54 -12.80
CA ASP A 604 -6.10 29.77 -11.58
C ASP A 604 -7.56 29.90 -11.10
N PRO A 605 -8.51 29.21 -11.76
CA PRO A 605 -9.91 29.30 -11.39
C PRO A 605 -10.15 28.68 -10.02
N GLY A 606 -10.92 29.38 -9.18
CA GLY A 606 -11.64 28.83 -8.03
C GLY A 606 -13.13 28.78 -8.34
N VAL A 607 -13.83 27.69 -8.01
CA VAL A 607 -15.21 27.46 -8.42
C VAL A 607 -16.07 26.90 -7.28
N MET A 608 -17.31 27.36 -7.20
CA MET A 608 -18.30 26.80 -6.29
C MET A 608 -19.71 26.89 -6.88
N THR A 609 -20.46 25.79 -6.76
CA THR A 609 -21.85 25.73 -7.21
C THR A 609 -22.80 25.82 -6.02
N GLU A 610 -23.77 26.72 -6.08
CA GLU A 610 -24.88 26.81 -5.12
C GLU A 610 -26.22 26.82 -5.86
N GLY A 611 -26.97 25.71 -5.76
CA GLY A 611 -28.21 25.54 -6.51
C GLY A 611 -27.95 25.45 -8.01
N ASP A 612 -28.57 26.35 -8.78
CA ASP A 612 -28.42 26.43 -10.25
C ASP A 612 -27.35 27.47 -10.68
N GLU A 613 -26.64 28.09 -9.73
CA GLU A 613 -25.63 29.10 -10.01
C GLU A 613 -24.22 28.59 -9.71
N VAL A 614 -23.31 28.89 -10.63
CA VAL A 614 -21.89 28.55 -10.50
C VAL A 614 -21.11 29.86 -10.37
N TYR A 615 -20.37 29.99 -9.28
CA TYR A 615 -19.50 31.12 -9.01
C TYR A 615 -18.07 30.75 -9.37
N MET A 616 -17.46 31.53 -10.26
CA MET A 616 -16.09 31.33 -10.69
C MET A 616 -15.25 32.56 -10.34
N TYR A 617 -14.08 32.32 -9.78
CA TYR A 617 -13.10 33.29 -9.32
C TYR A 617 -11.81 33.07 -10.10
N THR A 618 -11.26 34.09 -10.76
CA THR A 618 -10.04 33.94 -11.59
C THR A 618 -9.16 35.17 -11.43
N GLY A 619 -7.87 35.03 -11.74
CA GLY A 619 -7.00 36.18 -11.92
C GLY A 619 -5.55 35.92 -11.55
N PHE A 620 -4.70 36.85 -11.98
CA PHE A 620 -3.29 36.91 -11.66
C PHE A 620 -2.87 38.38 -11.59
N CYS A 621 -1.97 38.77 -10.71
CA CYS A 621 -1.59 40.18 -10.51
C CYS A 621 -0.10 40.29 -10.16
N GLY A 622 0.76 40.18 -11.17
CA GLY A 622 2.20 40.38 -10.99
C GLY A 622 2.55 41.79 -10.53
N GLN A 623 3.53 41.91 -9.62
CA GLN A 623 4.00 43.22 -9.15
C GLN A 623 4.43 44.11 -10.32
N GLY A 624 3.90 45.33 -10.38
CA GLY A 624 4.16 46.28 -11.47
C GLY A 624 3.31 46.10 -12.74
N ASP A 625 2.49 45.06 -12.84
CA ASP A 625 1.58 44.85 -13.97
C ASP A 625 0.25 45.60 -13.76
N LYS A 626 0.09 46.71 -14.47
CA LYS A 626 -1.13 47.55 -14.44
C LYS A 626 -2.21 47.11 -15.43
N SER A 627 -1.97 46.03 -16.18
CA SER A 627 -2.98 45.47 -17.08
C SER A 627 -3.96 44.54 -16.37
N ARG A 628 -3.70 44.21 -15.11
CA ARG A 628 -4.48 43.28 -14.31
C ARG A 628 -4.88 43.93 -12.99
N SER A 629 -6.18 43.94 -12.69
CA SER A 629 -6.74 44.78 -11.63
C SER A 629 -6.94 44.03 -10.31
N GLY A 630 -7.11 42.71 -10.35
CA GLY A 630 -7.36 41.90 -9.16
C GLY A 630 -8.04 40.56 -9.48
N ALA A 631 -8.50 39.89 -8.42
CA ALA A 631 -9.33 38.69 -8.55
C ALA A 631 -10.71 39.06 -9.11
N MET A 632 -11.15 38.31 -10.11
CA MET A 632 -12.39 38.49 -10.85
C MET A 632 -13.43 37.46 -10.44
N PHE A 633 -14.65 37.91 -10.12
CA PHE A 633 -15.82 37.06 -9.91
C PHE A 633 -16.72 37.05 -11.15
N THR A 634 -17.14 35.86 -11.57
CA THR A 634 -18.02 35.59 -12.71
C THR A 634 -19.13 34.62 -12.28
N VAL A 635 -20.35 34.80 -12.79
CA VAL A 635 -21.46 33.82 -12.58
C VAL A 635 -21.72 33.09 -13.89
N LEU A 636 -21.73 31.76 -13.84
CA LEU A 636 -22.06 30.89 -14.98
C LEU A 636 -23.47 30.30 -14.84
N ASP A 637 -24.04 29.91 -15.96
CA ASP A 637 -25.30 29.18 -16.04
C ASP A 637 -25.12 27.70 -15.65
N LYS A 638 -26.24 26.99 -15.48
CA LYS A 638 -26.28 25.58 -15.09
C LYS A 638 -25.66 24.61 -16.11
N ASP A 639 -25.31 25.12 -17.30
CA ASP A 639 -24.56 24.36 -18.30
C ASP A 639 -23.06 24.31 -18.00
N MET A 640 -22.61 25.01 -16.96
CA MET A 640 -21.23 25.11 -16.47
C MET A 640 -20.29 25.91 -17.40
N LEU A 641 -20.78 26.55 -18.47
CA LEU A 641 -19.95 27.24 -19.47
C LEU A 641 -20.39 28.68 -19.73
N THR A 642 -21.71 28.93 -19.75
CA THR A 642 -22.24 30.20 -20.25
C THR A 642 -22.19 31.29 -19.17
N VAL A 643 -21.52 32.41 -19.45
CA VAL A 643 -21.43 33.57 -18.56
C VAL A 643 -22.80 34.25 -18.42
N LYS A 644 -23.43 34.12 -17.25
CA LYS A 644 -24.64 34.87 -16.85
C LYS A 644 -24.32 36.28 -16.37
N LYS A 645 -23.20 36.43 -15.65
CA LYS A 645 -22.73 37.71 -15.13
C LYS A 645 -21.24 37.88 -15.43
N ALA A 646 -20.93 38.93 -16.17
CA ALA A 646 -19.56 39.24 -16.58
C ALA A 646 -18.62 39.49 -15.38
N PRO A 647 -17.30 39.30 -15.57
CA PRO A 647 -16.30 39.48 -14.53
C PRO A 647 -16.39 40.82 -13.78
N LYS A 648 -16.16 40.77 -12.47
CA LYS A 648 -16.05 41.94 -11.58
C LYS A 648 -14.92 41.74 -10.59
N ILE A 649 -14.12 42.78 -10.35
CA ILE A 649 -13.04 42.74 -9.35
C ILE A 649 -13.61 42.65 -7.93
N ILE A 650 -13.14 41.65 -7.16
CA ILE A 650 -13.54 41.41 -5.77
C ILE A 650 -12.41 41.59 -4.75
N ALA A 651 -11.16 41.41 -5.17
CA ALA A 651 -9.96 41.66 -4.36
C ALA A 651 -8.92 42.35 -5.24
N PRO A 652 -8.37 43.52 -4.84
CA PRO A 652 -7.47 44.29 -5.68
C PRO A 652 -6.07 43.66 -5.76
N GLY A 653 -5.44 43.78 -6.92
CA GLY A 653 -4.01 43.50 -7.10
C GLY A 653 -3.11 44.57 -6.48
N SER A 654 -1.80 44.32 -6.42
CA SER A 654 -0.81 45.19 -5.76
C SER A 654 -0.83 46.64 -6.23
N GLU A 655 -1.09 46.88 -7.52
CA GLU A 655 -1.14 48.23 -8.11
C GLU A 655 -2.39 49.03 -7.69
N TYR A 656 -3.39 48.37 -7.08
CA TYR A 656 -4.71 48.92 -6.76
C TYR A 656 -5.11 48.75 -5.28
N SER A 657 -4.29 48.07 -4.47
CA SER A 657 -4.62 47.74 -3.07
C SER A 657 -4.43 48.88 -2.07
N LYS A 658 -3.69 49.93 -2.44
CA LYS A 658 -3.39 51.06 -1.55
C LYS A 658 -4.64 51.73 -0.98
N GLY A 659 -4.73 51.85 0.33
CA GLY A 659 -5.86 52.42 1.05
C GLY A 659 -7.06 51.46 1.18
N THR A 660 -6.93 50.20 0.76
CA THR A 660 -7.91 49.14 1.00
C THR A 660 -7.46 48.25 2.17
N SER A 661 -8.32 47.33 2.63
CA SER A 661 -7.92 46.33 3.63
C SER A 661 -6.83 45.37 3.15
N PHE A 662 -6.54 45.33 1.84
CA PHE A 662 -5.59 44.42 1.22
C PHE A 662 -4.19 45.03 1.07
N GLU A 663 -3.95 46.28 1.48
CA GLU A 663 -2.64 46.92 1.37
C GLU A 663 -1.56 46.11 2.11
N GLY A 664 -0.50 45.67 1.41
CA GLY A 664 0.58 44.84 1.94
C GLY A 664 0.34 43.34 1.79
N HIS A 665 -0.88 42.92 1.48
CA HIS A 665 -1.29 41.53 1.23
C HIS A 665 -2.25 41.45 0.02
N ALA A 666 -1.97 42.24 -1.02
CA ALA A 666 -2.82 42.32 -2.20
C ALA A 666 -2.91 40.98 -2.93
N PHE A 667 -3.96 40.78 -3.73
CA PHE A 667 -4.13 39.55 -4.51
C PHE A 667 -2.99 39.39 -5.53
N PHE A 668 -2.38 38.20 -5.57
CA PHE A 668 -1.38 37.80 -6.57
C PHE A 668 -1.91 36.68 -7.48
N GLU A 669 -2.31 35.52 -6.92
CA GLU A 669 -2.84 34.36 -7.66
C GLU A 669 -3.61 33.41 -6.73
N ALA A 670 -3.88 32.17 -7.18
CA ALA A 670 -4.43 31.08 -6.38
C ALA A 670 -5.85 31.32 -5.84
N SER A 671 -6.79 31.69 -6.73
CA SER A 671 -8.17 31.92 -6.30
C SER A 671 -8.80 30.62 -5.78
N SER A 672 -9.22 30.61 -4.51
CA SER A 672 -10.03 29.51 -3.98
C SER A 672 -11.14 30.04 -3.07
N ILE A 673 -12.30 29.38 -3.08
CA ILE A 673 -13.49 29.83 -2.37
C ILE A 673 -14.08 28.71 -1.55
N ARG A 674 -14.42 29.00 -0.29
CA ARG A 674 -15.11 28.08 0.62
C ARG A 674 -16.22 28.80 1.36
N LYS A 675 -17.25 28.08 1.77
CA LYS A 675 -18.35 28.63 2.56
C LYS A 675 -18.49 27.88 3.86
N ARG A 676 -18.58 28.62 4.97
CA ARG A 676 -18.86 28.08 6.30
C ARG A 676 -19.99 28.90 6.94
N GLY A 677 -21.14 28.25 7.13
CA GLY A 677 -22.36 28.94 7.53
C GLY A 677 -22.80 29.96 6.47
N ASP A 678 -22.84 31.23 6.85
CA ASP A 678 -23.20 32.36 5.97
C ASP A 678 -21.98 33.20 5.52
N ILE A 679 -20.76 32.75 5.81
CA ILE A 679 -19.52 33.44 5.46
C ILE A 679 -18.83 32.72 4.31
N TYR A 680 -18.47 33.49 3.29
CA TYR A 680 -17.59 33.09 2.19
C TYR A 680 -16.16 33.46 2.55
N TYR A 681 -15.25 32.50 2.40
CA TYR A 681 -13.82 32.61 2.63
C TYR A 681 -13.11 32.51 1.27
N PHE A 682 -12.63 33.64 0.78
CA PHE A 682 -11.80 33.71 -0.42
C PHE A 682 -10.33 33.56 -0.01
N VAL A 683 -9.76 32.40 -0.28
CA VAL A 683 -8.35 32.07 -0.03
C VAL A 683 -7.54 32.45 -1.27
N TYR A 684 -6.37 33.05 -1.07
CA TYR A 684 -5.53 33.50 -2.18
C TYR A 684 -4.06 33.65 -1.78
N SER A 685 -3.17 33.64 -2.77
CA SER A 685 -1.75 33.95 -2.62
C SER A 685 -1.53 35.46 -2.67
N SER A 686 -0.78 36.01 -1.72
CA SER A 686 -0.60 37.47 -1.62
C SER A 686 0.56 38.00 -2.47
N GLU A 687 0.66 39.32 -2.60
CA GLU A 687 1.74 40.01 -3.33
C GLU A 687 3.16 39.73 -2.80
N VAL A 688 3.29 39.18 -1.58
CA VAL A 688 4.57 38.72 -1.03
C VAL A 688 4.86 37.24 -1.32
N MET A 689 3.97 36.56 -2.04
CA MET A 689 4.09 35.21 -2.62
C MET A 689 4.14 34.04 -1.63
N HIS A 690 4.76 34.20 -0.46
CA HIS A 690 4.95 33.12 0.51
C HIS A 690 3.75 32.83 1.42
N GLU A 691 2.68 33.61 1.30
CA GLU A 691 1.50 33.55 2.17
C GLU A 691 0.28 33.01 1.44
N LEU A 692 -0.49 32.16 2.11
CA LEU A 692 -1.90 31.99 1.81
C LEU A 692 -2.72 32.82 2.79
N CYS A 693 -3.38 33.82 2.22
CA CYS A 693 -4.25 34.75 2.90
C CYS A 693 -5.71 34.34 2.74
N TYR A 694 -6.60 34.96 3.51
CA TYR A 694 -8.02 34.90 3.26
C TYR A 694 -8.69 36.26 3.37
N ALA A 695 -9.79 36.41 2.66
CA ALA A 695 -10.74 37.51 2.81
C ALA A 695 -12.15 36.94 3.01
N THR A 696 -13.01 37.67 3.72
CA THR A 696 -14.35 37.21 4.05
C THR A 696 -15.45 38.10 3.49
N SER A 697 -16.60 37.50 3.17
CA SER A 697 -17.81 38.23 2.83
C SER A 697 -19.08 37.45 3.20
N LYS A 698 -20.22 38.15 3.31
CA LYS A 698 -21.55 37.53 3.44
C LYS A 698 -22.23 37.30 2.07
N SER A 699 -21.56 37.66 0.99
CA SER A 699 -22.02 37.46 -0.40
C SER A 699 -20.89 36.87 -1.23
N PRO A 700 -21.17 35.94 -2.16
CA PRO A 700 -20.15 35.40 -3.05
C PRO A 700 -19.50 36.49 -3.93
N GLU A 701 -20.19 37.60 -4.18
CA GLU A 701 -19.71 38.73 -4.99
C GLU A 701 -18.99 39.83 -4.16
N GLY A 702 -18.91 39.66 -2.84
CA GLY A 702 -18.34 40.67 -1.95
C GLY A 702 -19.31 41.79 -1.53
N PRO A 703 -18.80 42.90 -0.96
CA PRO A 703 -17.39 43.22 -0.82
C PRO A 703 -16.67 42.22 0.10
N PHE A 704 -15.43 41.89 -0.25
CA PHE A 704 -14.55 41.09 0.57
C PHE A 704 -13.66 41.99 1.43
N GLU A 705 -13.45 41.58 2.68
CA GLU A 705 -12.54 42.25 3.61
C GLU A 705 -11.41 41.28 3.99
N TYR A 706 -10.16 41.78 3.97
CA TYR A 706 -8.98 40.98 4.32
C TYR A 706 -9.06 40.46 5.75
N GLY A 707 -8.82 39.16 5.94
CA GLY A 707 -8.93 38.46 7.22
C GLY A 707 -7.59 38.09 7.87
N GLY A 708 -6.50 38.03 7.11
CA GLY A 708 -5.18 37.68 7.62
C GLY A 708 -4.47 36.58 6.82
N VAL A 709 -3.29 36.19 7.30
CA VAL A 709 -2.50 35.06 6.80
C VAL A 709 -2.97 33.78 7.51
N ILE A 710 -3.33 32.75 6.74
CA ILE A 710 -3.62 31.42 7.29
C ILE A 710 -2.31 30.66 7.51
N VAL A 711 -1.44 30.63 6.50
CA VAL A 711 -0.16 29.93 6.55
C VAL A 711 0.88 30.67 5.70
N SER A 712 2.13 30.68 6.17
CA SER A 712 3.29 31.13 5.41
C SER A 712 4.21 29.94 5.21
N ASN A 713 4.60 29.63 3.97
CA ASN A 713 5.44 28.45 3.68
C ASN A 713 6.91 28.60 4.18
N CYS A 714 7.21 29.70 4.86
CA CYS A 714 8.46 29.96 5.59
C CYS A 714 8.24 30.41 7.05
N ASP A 715 7.03 30.23 7.60
CA ASP A 715 6.65 30.55 8.99
C ASP A 715 6.84 32.02 9.39
N MET A 716 6.75 32.95 8.44
CA MET A 716 6.75 34.39 8.73
C MET A 716 5.59 34.80 9.64
N HIS A 717 5.79 35.87 10.42
CA HIS A 717 4.82 36.49 11.35
C HIS A 717 4.50 35.69 12.62
N ILE A 718 5.14 34.55 12.82
CA ILE A 718 4.99 33.71 14.02
C ILE A 718 6.15 33.96 14.99
N ASP A 719 5.84 34.32 16.24
CA ASP A 719 6.79 34.58 17.33
C ASP A 719 6.68 33.60 18.52
N THR A 720 5.89 32.53 18.37
CA THR A 720 5.65 31.53 19.43
C THR A 720 6.90 30.71 19.77
N TYR A 721 7.83 30.53 18.82
CA TYR A 721 9.03 29.71 18.98
C TYR A 721 10.31 30.32 18.37
N LYS A 722 10.20 31.51 17.77
CA LYS A 722 11.27 32.25 17.06
C LYS A 722 10.95 33.75 17.03
N LYS A 723 11.75 34.58 16.36
CA LYS A 723 11.31 35.96 16.05
C LYS A 723 10.35 35.99 14.85
N ALA A 724 9.36 36.88 14.90
CA ALA A 724 8.32 37.00 13.87
C ALA A 724 8.87 37.22 12.45
N ASP A 725 9.96 37.98 12.33
CA ASP A 725 10.58 38.39 11.06
C ASP A 725 11.69 37.45 10.57
N GLU A 726 11.99 36.38 11.31
CA GLU A 726 12.98 35.38 10.94
C GLU A 726 12.28 34.18 10.24
N PRO A 727 12.46 33.96 8.92
CA PRO A 727 11.93 32.76 8.26
C PRO A 727 12.68 31.50 8.70
N THR A 728 11.97 30.38 8.80
CA THR A 728 12.54 29.07 9.19
C THR A 728 12.50 28.01 8.10
N ALA A 729 12.07 28.39 6.90
CA ALA A 729 12.20 27.59 5.70
C ALA A 729 12.42 28.49 4.48
N TYR A 730 12.90 27.88 3.40
CA TYR A 730 13.05 28.54 2.10
C TYR A 730 11.73 28.46 1.34
N GLY A 731 10.96 29.55 1.40
CA GLY A 731 9.69 29.73 0.71
C GLY A 731 9.82 30.31 -0.70
N ALA A 732 8.68 30.45 -1.35
CA ALA A 732 8.45 31.10 -2.65
C ALA A 732 6.93 31.19 -2.87
N ASN A 733 6.42 31.21 -4.10
CA ASN A 733 4.96 31.23 -4.37
C ASN A 733 4.21 30.17 -3.55
N ASN A 734 2.98 30.47 -3.14
CA ASN A 734 2.14 29.60 -2.34
C ASN A 734 0.75 29.46 -2.98
N HIS A 735 0.15 28.29 -2.93
CA HIS A 735 -1.16 27.97 -3.51
C HIS A 735 -1.84 26.94 -2.64
N GLY A 736 -3.15 27.03 -2.47
CA GLY A 736 -3.94 25.98 -1.85
C GLY A 736 -5.25 26.53 -1.30
N SER A 737 -5.94 25.68 -0.53
CA SER A 737 -7.25 26.03 0.01
C SER A 737 -7.56 25.31 1.31
N ILE A 738 -8.67 25.71 1.92
CA ILE A 738 -9.19 25.11 3.14
C ILE A 738 -10.28 24.08 2.85
N VAL A 739 -10.44 23.09 3.70
CA VAL A 739 -11.55 22.13 3.61
C VAL A 739 -11.93 21.60 4.98
N GLU A 740 -13.21 21.28 5.14
CA GLU A 740 -13.72 20.53 6.28
C GLU A 740 -13.54 19.03 6.03
N ILE A 741 -12.87 18.34 6.95
CA ILE A 741 -12.67 16.90 6.92
C ILE A 741 -13.10 16.34 8.27
N GLY A 742 -14.19 15.57 8.28
CA GLY A 742 -14.81 15.16 9.54
C GLY A 742 -15.31 16.38 10.31
N ASP A 743 -14.88 16.52 11.57
CA ASP A 743 -15.22 17.65 12.45
C ASP A 743 -14.17 18.78 12.45
N ASP A 744 -13.07 18.60 11.70
CA ASP A 744 -11.91 19.48 11.70
C ASP A 744 -11.76 20.21 10.35
N TRP A 745 -11.12 21.37 10.39
CA TRP A 745 -10.78 22.12 9.19
C TRP A 745 -9.27 22.11 8.97
N TYR A 746 -8.87 22.07 7.70
CA TYR A 746 -7.46 22.02 7.31
C TYR A 746 -7.18 23.04 6.23
N ILE A 747 -5.97 23.62 6.22
CA ILE A 747 -5.40 24.36 5.10
C ILE A 747 -4.45 23.42 4.35
N PHE A 748 -4.60 23.35 3.03
CA PHE A 748 -3.67 22.71 2.11
C PHE A 748 -2.82 23.81 1.47
N TYR A 749 -1.53 23.54 1.31
CA TYR A 749 -0.52 24.46 0.78
C TYR A 749 0.66 23.65 0.23
N HIS A 750 1.79 24.29 -0.08
CA HIS A 750 3.01 23.56 -0.46
C HIS A 750 4.29 24.16 0.09
N ARG A 751 5.34 23.35 0.02
CA ARG A 751 6.75 23.74 0.26
C ARG A 751 7.58 23.54 -1.01
N HIS A 752 8.73 24.19 -1.07
CA HIS A 752 9.66 24.07 -2.18
C HIS A 752 10.79 23.08 -1.89
N THR A 753 11.19 22.34 -2.91
CA THR A 753 12.31 21.39 -2.86
C THR A 753 13.29 21.66 -3.99
N ASN A 754 14.44 20.98 -3.95
CA ASN A 754 15.51 21.09 -4.95
C ASN A 754 16.13 22.51 -5.12
N GLY A 755 15.66 23.51 -4.38
CA GLY A 755 16.16 24.88 -4.41
C GLY A 755 15.62 25.65 -5.62
N THR A 756 14.42 25.28 -6.07
CA THR A 756 13.76 25.85 -7.24
C THR A 756 12.32 26.22 -6.90
N TRP A 757 11.69 27.02 -7.77
CA TRP A 757 10.27 27.34 -7.67
C TRP A 757 9.38 26.23 -8.26
N PHE A 758 9.95 25.24 -8.95
CA PHE A 758 9.24 24.33 -9.87
C PHE A 758 9.23 22.87 -9.42
N SER A 759 9.56 22.61 -8.16
CA SER A 759 9.54 21.27 -7.56
C SER A 759 8.93 21.37 -6.18
N ARG A 760 7.60 21.45 -6.15
CA ARG A 760 6.82 21.83 -4.98
C ARG A 760 5.99 20.65 -4.46
N GLN A 761 5.98 20.44 -3.15
CA GLN A 761 5.31 19.31 -2.51
C GLN A 761 4.16 19.77 -1.62
N GLY A 762 3.00 19.13 -1.77
CA GLY A 762 1.81 19.39 -0.98
C GLY A 762 2.02 19.15 0.52
N CYS A 763 1.64 20.12 1.32
CA CYS A 763 1.57 20.10 2.77
C CYS A 763 0.17 20.51 3.23
N ALA A 764 -0.19 20.16 4.46
CA ALA A 764 -1.44 20.62 5.05
C ALA A 764 -1.28 20.84 6.56
N GLU A 765 -2.09 21.71 7.15
CA GLU A 765 -2.14 21.91 8.61
C GLU A 765 -3.60 21.98 9.07
N LYS A 766 -3.85 21.54 10.31
CA LYS A 766 -5.14 21.75 10.95
C LYS A 766 -5.30 23.23 11.32
N ILE A 767 -6.45 23.82 10.97
CA ILE A 767 -6.81 25.20 11.32
C ILE A 767 -7.97 25.22 12.31
N SER A 768 -8.20 26.39 12.91
CA SER A 768 -9.36 26.62 13.77
C SER A 768 -9.99 27.97 13.43
N PHE A 769 -11.25 28.15 13.79
CA PHE A 769 -11.97 29.41 13.63
C PHE A 769 -12.24 30.02 15.00
N ALA A 770 -11.89 31.30 15.15
CA ALA A 770 -12.31 32.10 16.28
C ALA A 770 -13.84 32.36 16.24
N GLN A 771 -14.38 32.89 17.34
CA GLN A 771 -15.83 33.14 17.46
C GLN A 771 -16.36 34.15 16.42
N ASP A 772 -15.53 35.08 15.97
CA ASP A 772 -15.86 36.07 14.94
C ASP A 772 -15.69 35.54 13.51
N GLY A 773 -15.26 34.28 13.35
CA GLY A 773 -15.00 33.65 12.07
C GLY A 773 -13.58 33.88 11.52
N SER A 774 -12.72 34.59 12.24
CA SER A 774 -11.31 34.74 11.84
C SER A 774 -10.54 33.42 12.01
N ILE A 775 -9.51 33.24 11.18
CA ILE A 775 -8.62 32.07 11.17
C ILE A 775 -7.27 32.54 11.74
N PRO A 776 -6.85 32.06 12.93
CA PRO A 776 -5.49 32.28 13.42
C PRO A 776 -4.47 31.62 12.50
N GLN A 777 -3.33 32.29 12.29
CA GLN A 777 -2.24 31.74 11.51
C GLN A 777 -1.70 30.46 12.15
N VAL A 778 -1.42 29.45 11.33
CA VAL A 778 -0.84 28.16 11.76
C VAL A 778 0.62 28.04 11.36
N GLU A 779 1.36 27.27 12.15
CA GLU A 779 2.76 26.91 11.87
C GLU A 779 2.86 25.79 10.84
N ILE A 780 3.93 25.78 10.04
CA ILE A 780 4.30 24.61 9.25
C ILE A 780 4.85 23.51 10.16
N THR A 781 4.34 22.29 10.01
CA THR A 781 4.70 21.14 10.85
C THR A 781 5.05 19.92 10.00
N SER A 782 5.76 18.97 10.60
CA SER A 782 5.96 17.61 10.08
C SER A 782 4.72 16.72 10.27
N CYS A 783 3.78 17.09 11.16
CA CYS A 783 2.58 16.31 11.48
C CYS A 783 1.51 16.41 10.39
N GLY A 784 1.30 17.60 9.85
CA GLY A 784 0.22 17.91 8.93
C GLY A 784 -1.14 17.31 9.31
N LEU A 785 -1.62 16.34 8.52
CA LEU A 785 -2.94 15.73 8.69
C LEU A 785 -3.04 14.65 9.79
N ASN A 786 -1.99 14.44 10.60
CA ASN A 786 -1.95 13.36 11.59
C ASN A 786 -2.99 13.49 12.73
N GLY A 787 -3.52 14.70 12.97
CA GLY A 787 -4.43 15.00 14.08
C GLY A 787 -3.75 15.21 15.44
N GLY A 788 -2.42 15.03 15.52
CA GLY A 788 -1.61 15.23 16.72
C GLY A 788 -0.11 15.05 16.44
N PRO A 789 0.75 15.13 17.48
CA PRO A 789 2.18 14.91 17.33
C PRO A 789 2.50 13.50 16.80
N LEU A 790 3.62 13.36 16.09
CA LEU A 790 4.13 12.08 15.62
C LEU A 790 4.69 11.25 16.80
N SER A 791 4.67 9.93 16.71
CA SER A 791 5.28 9.08 17.75
C SER A 791 6.81 9.14 17.73
N ASP A 792 7.46 8.80 18.84
CA ASP A 792 8.92 8.71 18.95
C ASP A 792 9.47 7.30 18.71
N LYS A 793 8.76 6.49 17.91
CA LYS A 793 9.12 5.11 17.64
C LYS A 793 9.69 5.00 16.25
N GLY A 794 10.84 4.33 16.11
CA GLY A 794 11.45 3.99 14.82
C GLY A 794 12.18 5.15 14.12
N GLU A 795 12.37 4.97 12.82
CA GLU A 795 13.17 5.85 11.96
C GLU A 795 12.28 6.70 11.04
N TYR A 796 12.47 8.01 11.07
CA TYR A 796 11.80 8.97 10.20
C TYR A 796 12.77 9.50 9.15
N PRO A 797 12.34 9.63 7.88
CA PRO A 797 13.17 10.19 6.84
C PRO A 797 13.30 11.71 7.01
N ALA A 798 14.47 12.25 6.71
CA ALA A 798 14.78 13.66 6.92
C ALA A 798 13.95 14.61 6.04
N TYR A 799 13.37 14.11 4.95
CA TYR A 799 12.53 14.93 4.07
C TYR A 799 11.26 15.46 4.76
N ILE A 800 10.85 14.92 5.91
CA ILE A 800 9.69 15.45 6.65
C ILE A 800 10.03 16.72 7.46
N ALA A 801 11.29 17.16 7.45
CA ALA A 801 11.68 18.41 8.08
C ALA A 801 10.81 19.55 7.57
N CYS A 802 10.14 20.24 8.49
CA CYS A 802 9.31 21.39 8.21
C CYS A 802 10.10 22.69 8.31
N ASN A 803 11.23 22.70 9.03
CA ASN A 803 12.13 23.85 9.09
C ASN A 803 13.52 23.49 8.57
N ILE A 804 14.05 24.34 7.69
CA ILE A 804 15.42 24.24 7.15
C ILE A 804 15.92 25.67 6.93
N PHE A 805 16.85 26.14 7.75
CA PHE A 805 17.39 27.49 7.66
C PHE A 805 18.84 27.57 8.13
N THR A 806 19.52 28.67 7.80
CA THR A 806 20.86 29.00 8.31
C THR A 806 20.79 30.24 9.19
N LYS A 807 21.90 30.61 9.83
CA LYS A 807 22.06 31.86 10.60
C LYS A 807 21.67 33.14 9.85
N GLU A 808 21.61 33.10 8.51
CA GLU A 808 21.23 34.25 7.68
C GLU A 808 19.71 34.42 7.54
N HIS A 809 18.91 33.38 7.82
CA HIS A 809 17.46 33.38 7.68
C HIS A 809 16.99 33.93 6.31
N LYS A 810 17.54 33.38 5.23
CA LYS A 810 17.09 33.70 3.87
C LYS A 810 15.68 33.14 3.63
N MET A 811 14.79 33.99 3.13
CA MET A 811 13.39 33.62 2.91
C MET A 811 13.15 32.84 1.62
N TYR A 812 13.77 33.24 0.50
CA TYR A 812 13.47 32.65 -0.80
C TYR A 812 14.42 31.51 -1.17
N VAL A 813 13.90 30.52 -1.90
CA VAL A 813 14.67 29.38 -2.42
C VAL A 813 15.96 29.82 -3.13
N ASP A 814 17.05 29.11 -2.81
CA ASP A 814 18.39 29.35 -3.33
C ASP A 814 19.02 27.97 -3.66
N PRO A 815 19.50 27.75 -4.91
CA PRO A 815 20.14 26.48 -5.28
C PRO A 815 21.38 26.11 -4.45
N GLY A 816 21.99 27.08 -3.76
CA GLY A 816 23.13 26.88 -2.86
C GLY A 816 22.75 26.63 -1.40
N ALA A 817 21.47 26.75 -1.03
CA ALA A 817 21.00 26.58 0.34
C ALA A 817 20.76 25.11 0.72
N PRO A 818 20.76 24.79 2.03
CA PRO A 818 20.31 23.49 2.52
C PRO A 818 18.87 23.21 2.07
N ARG A 819 18.61 22.03 1.52
CA ARG A 819 17.30 21.72 0.90
C ARG A 819 17.02 20.24 0.80
N VAL A 820 15.74 19.89 0.74
CA VAL A 820 15.29 18.54 0.41
C VAL A 820 15.55 18.27 -1.08
N VAL A 821 16.16 17.12 -1.37
CA VAL A 821 16.39 16.60 -2.72
C VAL A 821 16.04 15.11 -2.75
N GLN A 822 15.93 14.56 -3.96
CA GLN A 822 15.72 13.13 -4.22
C GLN A 822 16.88 12.56 -5.04
N VAL A 823 17.18 11.28 -4.83
CA VAL A 823 18.07 10.53 -5.74
C VAL A 823 17.31 10.17 -7.02
N GLY A 824 17.79 10.64 -8.18
CA GLY A 824 17.14 10.39 -9.48
C GLY A 824 15.93 11.30 -9.75
N GLY A 825 15.16 11.03 -10.81
CA GLY A 825 13.96 11.78 -11.21
C GLY A 825 12.63 11.08 -10.86
N ASP A 826 11.51 11.55 -11.41
CA ASP A 826 10.16 11.04 -11.07
C ASP A 826 9.94 9.56 -11.43
N GLU A 827 10.60 9.08 -12.48
CA GLU A 827 10.58 7.65 -12.86
C GLU A 827 11.45 6.77 -11.94
N SER A 828 12.29 7.40 -11.11
CA SER A 828 13.13 6.72 -10.14
C SER A 828 12.74 7.14 -8.75
N TYR A 829 11.99 6.26 -8.11
CA TYR A 829 11.76 6.34 -6.69
C TYR A 829 13.16 6.26 -6.00
N GLY A 830 13.72 7.40 -5.58
CA GLY A 830 14.97 7.50 -4.83
C GLY A 830 14.77 7.79 -3.36
N GLU A 831 15.83 7.67 -2.55
CA GLU A 831 15.82 8.24 -1.20
C GLU A 831 15.73 9.76 -1.31
N SER A 832 14.87 10.39 -0.51
CA SER A 832 14.92 11.84 -0.31
C SER A 832 15.66 12.17 0.97
N TYR A 833 16.50 13.18 0.90
CA TYR A 833 17.42 13.58 1.97
C TYR A 833 17.63 15.09 1.92
N ILE A 834 18.15 15.65 3.01
CA ILE A 834 18.55 17.06 3.05
C ILE A 834 20.00 17.15 2.59
N LYS A 835 20.26 17.97 1.57
CA LYS A 835 21.59 18.22 0.99
C LYS A 835 22.06 19.63 1.36
N ASP A 836 23.38 19.84 1.24
CA ASP A 836 24.05 21.14 1.35
C ASP A 836 23.86 21.76 2.74
N ILE A 837 23.90 20.89 3.77
CA ILE A 837 23.94 21.28 5.17
C ILE A 837 25.32 21.91 5.43
N VAL A 838 25.33 23.18 5.83
CA VAL A 838 26.53 23.97 6.10
C VAL A 838 26.56 24.49 7.54
N ASP A 839 27.67 25.06 8.00
CA ASP A 839 27.78 25.61 9.36
C ASP A 839 26.60 26.53 9.72
N GLY A 840 25.98 26.27 10.87
CA GLY A 840 24.83 27.03 11.34
C GLY A 840 23.50 26.67 10.67
N THR A 841 23.45 25.59 9.89
CA THR A 841 22.18 25.03 9.42
C THR A 841 21.41 24.43 10.59
N THR A 842 20.14 24.78 10.72
CA THR A 842 19.19 24.18 11.65
C THR A 842 18.11 23.45 10.85
N ILE A 843 17.86 22.20 11.22
CA ILE A 843 16.83 21.33 10.62
C ILE A 843 15.82 21.00 11.71
N GLY A 844 14.56 21.37 11.51
CA GLY A 844 13.49 21.20 12.49
C GLY A 844 12.40 20.23 12.02
N PHE A 845 11.92 19.45 12.99
CA PHE A 845 10.85 18.50 12.84
C PHE A 845 9.82 18.76 13.96
N LYS A 846 8.58 19.06 13.60
CA LYS A 846 7.55 19.51 14.56
C LYS A 846 6.26 18.69 14.36
N TYR A 847 5.67 18.05 15.35
CA TYR A 847 6.13 17.76 16.71
C TYR A 847 6.13 16.24 16.92
N PHE A 848 6.82 15.80 17.97
CA PHE A 848 6.82 14.41 18.41
C PHE A 848 6.31 14.29 19.85
N ASP A 849 5.65 13.19 20.16
CA ASP A 849 5.32 12.80 21.54
C ASP A 849 6.36 11.81 22.06
N PHE A 850 7.24 12.29 22.95
CA PHE A 850 8.34 11.51 23.50
C PHE A 850 7.89 10.69 24.72
N GLU A 851 8.11 9.37 24.67
CA GLU A 851 7.81 8.38 25.71
C GLU A 851 9.11 7.87 26.36
N LYS A 852 9.78 8.74 27.14
CA LYS A 852 11.09 8.45 27.79
C LYS A 852 12.23 8.20 26.79
N LEU A 853 12.27 9.01 25.74
CA LEU A 853 13.36 9.00 24.76
C LEU A 853 14.73 9.15 25.43
N THR A 854 15.67 8.24 25.16
CA THR A 854 17.03 8.25 25.76
C THR A 854 18.16 8.43 24.76
N GLY A 855 17.85 8.57 23.48
CA GLY A 855 18.86 8.83 22.47
C GLY A 855 18.32 9.12 21.08
N LEU A 856 19.23 9.50 20.21
CA LEU A 856 18.96 9.72 18.79
C LEU A 856 20.08 9.12 17.95
N ARG A 857 19.72 8.46 16.86
CA ARG A 857 20.63 8.04 15.79
C ARG A 857 20.28 8.80 14.52
N ILE A 858 21.27 9.25 13.76
CA ILE A 858 21.05 9.91 12.46
C ILE A 858 21.89 9.23 11.38
N LYS A 859 21.35 9.18 10.17
CA LYS A 859 22.11 8.74 8.99
C LYS A 859 22.61 9.93 8.21
N THR A 860 23.92 10.06 8.09
CA THR A 860 24.56 11.17 7.39
C THR A 860 25.56 10.69 6.34
N ARG A 861 25.89 11.57 5.42
CA ARG A 861 27.08 11.47 4.57
C ARG A 861 27.63 12.87 4.40
N ALA A 862 28.93 13.02 4.37
CA ALA A 862 29.56 14.33 4.37
C ALA A 862 30.94 14.27 3.70
N TYR A 863 31.37 15.38 3.09
CA TYR A 863 32.76 15.49 2.61
C TYR A 863 33.75 15.76 3.74
N PHE A 864 33.27 16.26 4.88
CA PHE A 864 34.06 16.73 6.02
C PHE A 864 33.34 16.38 7.33
N ASN A 865 34.05 16.47 8.45
CA ASN A 865 33.48 16.21 9.77
C ASN A 865 32.71 17.43 10.30
N GLY A 866 31.70 17.17 11.13
CA GLY A 866 30.97 18.19 11.89
C GLY A 866 30.08 17.56 12.95
N ASP A 867 29.47 18.39 13.79
CA ASP A 867 28.62 17.97 14.90
C ASP A 867 27.18 18.43 14.67
N PHE A 868 26.23 17.52 14.87
CA PHE A 868 24.81 17.84 14.99
C PHE A 868 24.44 17.92 16.46
N GLU A 869 24.13 19.12 16.93
CA GLU A 869 23.54 19.35 18.24
C GLU A 869 22.05 18.98 18.21
N ILE A 870 21.58 18.27 19.23
CA ILE A 870 20.20 17.81 19.36
C ILE A 870 19.47 18.76 20.32
N LEU A 871 18.42 19.43 19.88
CA LEU A 871 17.66 20.39 20.69
C LEU A 871 16.15 20.11 20.64
N THR A 872 15.44 20.45 21.71
CA THR A 872 13.97 20.48 21.77
C THR A 872 13.39 21.89 21.71
N ASP A 873 14.26 22.89 21.78
CA ASP A 873 13.98 24.33 21.72
C ASP A 873 15.12 25.00 20.94
N LEU A 874 14.81 25.97 20.05
CA LEU A 874 15.81 26.65 19.23
C LEU A 874 16.86 27.41 20.05
N ASP A 875 16.44 28.00 21.17
CA ASP A 875 17.28 28.78 22.08
C ASP A 875 17.68 27.99 23.33
N GLY A 876 17.28 26.71 23.41
CA GLY A 876 17.57 25.81 24.51
C GLY A 876 19.00 25.24 24.49
N GLU A 877 19.37 24.58 25.60
CA GLU A 877 20.61 23.82 25.68
C GLU A 877 20.48 22.48 24.94
N PRO A 878 21.51 22.04 24.18
CA PRO A 878 21.48 20.75 23.51
C PRO A 878 21.39 19.58 24.48
N LEU A 879 20.54 18.59 24.17
CA LEU A 879 20.46 17.30 24.87
C LEU A 879 21.74 16.48 24.69
N GLY A 880 22.37 16.62 23.53
CA GLY A 880 23.54 15.84 23.14
C GLY A 880 24.08 16.27 21.78
N LYS A 881 25.14 15.59 21.34
CA LYS A 881 25.79 15.85 20.04
C LYS A 881 26.09 14.53 19.33
N ILE A 882 25.83 14.48 18.03
CA ILE A 882 26.23 13.38 17.16
C ILE A 882 27.33 13.87 16.22
N HIS A 883 28.47 13.19 16.25
CA HIS A 883 29.60 13.51 15.38
C HIS A 883 29.41 12.84 14.01
N ALA A 884 29.20 13.63 12.97
CA ALA A 884 29.15 13.14 11.60
C ALA A 884 30.56 13.03 11.02
N ILE A 885 30.94 11.83 10.58
CA ILE A 885 32.23 11.53 9.97
C ILE A 885 32.18 11.80 8.47
N GLY A 886 33.24 12.39 7.91
CA GLY A 886 33.41 12.53 6.47
C GLY A 886 33.36 11.18 5.75
N SER A 887 32.24 10.89 5.10
CA SER A 887 31.94 9.64 4.41
C SER A 887 31.17 9.91 3.10
N ASN A 888 31.56 9.20 2.04
CA ASN A 888 30.86 9.22 0.75
C ASN A 888 29.67 8.23 0.70
N ILE A 889 29.51 7.40 1.73
CA ILE A 889 28.36 6.50 1.91
C ILE A 889 27.55 6.93 3.14
N TRP A 890 26.29 6.54 3.19
CA TRP A 890 25.47 6.75 4.38
C TRP A 890 26.04 5.98 5.57
N THR A 891 26.34 6.69 6.65
CA THR A 891 26.76 6.12 7.94
C THR A 891 25.76 6.52 9.02
N ALA A 892 25.56 5.64 10.00
CA ALA A 892 24.66 5.89 11.12
C ALA A 892 25.48 6.13 12.39
N ASP A 893 25.26 7.26 13.03
CA ASP A 893 25.94 7.67 14.26
C ASP A 893 24.90 8.07 15.29
N GLU A 894 25.17 7.84 16.58
CA GLU A 894 24.18 8.01 17.65
C GLU A 894 24.73 8.74 18.89
N CYS A 895 23.80 9.30 19.66
CA CYS A 895 24.05 9.94 20.95
C CYS A 895 22.98 9.48 21.95
N ARG A 896 23.39 9.24 23.21
CA ARG A 896 22.51 8.95 24.35
C ARG A 896 22.47 10.14 25.30
N PHE A 897 21.31 10.38 25.90
CA PHE A 897 21.05 11.50 26.80
C PHE A 897 20.01 11.11 27.88
N ASP A 898 19.83 11.97 28.88
CA ASP A 898 18.85 11.76 29.95
C ASP A 898 17.41 11.70 29.39
N ALA A 899 16.58 10.82 29.95
CA ALA A 899 15.24 10.55 29.42
C ALA A 899 14.37 11.81 29.28
N VAL A 900 13.82 12.04 28.08
CA VAL A 900 12.92 13.16 27.77
C VAL A 900 11.50 12.64 27.55
N SER A 901 10.49 13.40 27.97
CA SER A 901 9.08 13.04 27.76
C SER A 901 8.18 14.24 27.46
N GLY A 902 7.05 13.99 26.80
CA GLY A 902 6.05 14.99 26.42
C GLY A 902 6.15 15.40 24.95
N THR A 903 5.35 16.39 24.55
CA THR A 903 5.33 16.88 23.17
C THR A 903 6.41 17.92 22.93
N HIS A 904 7.34 17.62 22.02
CA HIS A 904 8.50 18.49 21.72
C HIS A 904 8.72 18.60 20.22
N ALA A 905 9.31 19.73 19.80
CA ALA A 905 9.98 19.81 18.51
C ALA A 905 11.32 19.07 18.61
N LEU A 906 11.86 18.61 17.48
CA LEU A 906 13.24 18.17 17.38
C LEU A 906 13.98 19.08 16.41
N TYR A 907 15.07 19.69 16.87
CA TYR A 907 15.98 20.45 16.03
C TYR A 907 17.35 19.80 16.01
N LEU A 908 17.95 19.78 14.82
CA LEU A 908 19.34 19.41 14.60
C LEU A 908 20.09 20.64 14.12
N ARG A 909 21.02 21.15 14.93
CA ARG A 909 21.88 22.29 14.56
C ARG A 909 23.27 21.81 14.20
N TYR A 910 23.68 22.02 12.95
CA TYR A 910 24.97 21.60 12.45
C TYR A 910 26.05 22.65 12.72
N THR A 911 27.19 22.21 13.25
CA THR A 911 28.40 23.01 13.42
C THR A 911 29.58 22.27 12.82
N GLY A 912 30.35 22.89 11.93
CA GLY A 912 31.44 22.17 11.27
C GLY A 912 31.95 22.83 10.00
N THR A 913 32.87 22.16 9.32
CA THR A 913 33.43 22.63 8.04
C THR A 913 32.77 21.90 6.88
N GLY A 914 32.47 22.59 5.77
CA GLY A 914 32.00 21.96 4.52
C GLY A 914 30.52 21.54 4.48
N ASN A 915 30.16 20.70 3.50
CA ASN A 915 28.78 20.30 3.21
C ASN A 915 28.48 18.88 3.71
N SER A 916 27.43 18.73 4.51
CA SER A 916 26.86 17.47 4.99
C SER A 916 25.51 17.18 4.33
N SER A 917 24.99 15.97 4.52
CA SER A 917 23.66 15.55 4.12
C SER A 917 23.04 14.66 5.20
N LEU A 918 21.73 14.76 5.38
CA LEU A 918 20.97 14.02 6.38
C LEU A 918 19.89 13.19 5.68
N LEU A 919 19.93 11.87 5.87
CA LEU A 919 18.96 10.94 5.30
C LEU A 919 17.77 10.69 6.24
N SER A 920 18.02 10.53 7.53
CA SER A 920 17.01 10.12 8.50
C SER A 920 17.42 10.38 9.95
N ILE A 921 16.42 10.33 10.82
CA ILE A 921 16.51 10.36 12.29
C ILE A 921 15.83 9.11 12.85
N GLU A 922 16.42 8.46 13.84
CA GLU A 922 15.86 7.30 14.54
C GLU A 922 15.90 7.56 16.04
N PHE A 923 14.75 7.41 16.68
CA PHE A 923 14.59 7.61 18.12
C PHE A 923 15.01 6.34 18.87
N LEU A 924 15.85 6.51 19.90
CA LEU A 924 16.40 5.41 20.68
C LEU A 924 15.82 5.40 22.10
N HIS A 925 15.50 4.20 22.54
CA HIS A 925 14.97 3.89 23.86
C HIS A 925 15.90 2.89 24.58
N ASP A 926 15.71 2.72 25.88
CA ASP A 926 16.49 1.80 26.73
C ASP A 926 15.88 0.39 26.82
#